data_AF-A0AAU9WNA5-F1
#
_entry.id   AF-A0AAU9WNA5-F1
#
_cell.length_a   1.000
_cell.length_b   1.000
_cell.length_c   1.000
_cell.angle_alpha   90.00
_cell.angle_beta   90.00
_cell.angle_gamma   90.00
#
_symmetry.space_group_name_H-M   'P 1'
#
loop_
_entity.id
_entity.type
_entity.pdbx_description
1 polymer ?
#
loop_
_entity_poly.entity_id
_entity_poly.type
_entity_poly.pdbx_seq_one_letter_code
_entity_poly.pdbx_strand_id
1 'polypeptide(L)'
;MERDRDLAEQLRSWALDEMRFRPQGRHFNTSVPSKDDFKMLCRGAMVDVWKYVLQHVRSTRTVQKIHGNLKLQKLIHEQAAPVVDKAEDSDKGDVKGKHSLLTKELLEVRSKVQHLEKEMRALQKEILEAEEAYSNTTQEISDLMKRTTLLSTHSKQCKLLVELYTSLAKQINDKSTIYKDIARKKSADPTYYTSQGIITGRKETFTATDGRSTPTGLESASTRSVRESCERIGSFLHDICKADEENGRVEDASQREIKDQLWTGVENALSQHMAKDVLTSLCRVAQDSAVSLRELSVRIDLKKDAQELKFKYENCGKLTDTSSPPSLLQSVHQLIEKGQAAHFQRFVESERGLNEAWRGRQRLQTLQQQLEANFVARYQDSPGNIELARVLLHNELELAASKASLDYMKAAMAELAACRNERQRAKEILIMKHKKIQDFEKLAQTKQAMIQALVKQNSNARTRIEKQKHELLQYIQQKICSHEAHVVAMTKQLQNSTAREVDKFAALPLDQVHYSGVDSARRVPISELSINRLENLTTSAGGTTIRAVLDSLDFPMYKAPEELLPTAMNLKEKVDDAKILAQSRDSMFSEVNGDRSCDRMVVHLNGLRREVAEQDRAQLDYIMPLIQNGLNKTTKALSDCISVKDVVSSWWEQPAQFVVPWVKLDDMNMRQWTDQWTLCATRLRQLQMSH
;
A
#
# COMPACT_ATOMS: atom_id res chain seq x y z
N MET A 1 -57.17 40.73 -75.76
CA MET A 1 -56.44 41.69 -74.92
C MET A 1 -57.22 41.89 -73.64
N GLU A 2 -56.79 41.27 -72.55
CA GLU A 2 -57.26 41.60 -71.21
C GLU A 2 -56.18 41.27 -70.17
N ARG A 3 -55.39 42.32 -69.90
CA ARG A 3 -54.58 42.62 -68.71
C ARG A 3 -53.71 41.48 -68.13
N ASP A 4 -52.41 41.56 -68.43
CA ASP A 4 -51.32 40.99 -67.63
C ASP A 4 -51.51 41.39 -66.16
N ARG A 5 -52.14 40.52 -65.36
CA ARG A 5 -52.09 40.64 -63.90
C ARG A 5 -50.71 40.19 -63.46
N ASP A 6 -50.04 41.02 -62.67
CA ASP A 6 -48.74 40.75 -62.06
C ASP A 6 -48.65 39.30 -61.57
N LEU A 7 -47.72 38.52 -62.12
CA LEU A 7 -47.53 37.09 -61.82
C LEU A 7 -47.37 36.85 -60.31
N ALA A 8 -46.75 37.80 -59.60
CA ALA A 8 -46.63 37.78 -58.15
C ALA A 8 -47.97 37.89 -57.41
N GLU A 9 -48.91 38.66 -57.96
CA GLU A 9 -50.28 38.78 -57.40
C GLU A 9 -51.06 37.48 -57.61
N GLN A 10 -50.92 36.85 -58.78
CA GLN A 10 -51.56 35.56 -59.09
C GLN A 10 -51.00 34.44 -58.21
N LEU A 11 -49.68 34.41 -58.00
CA LEU A 11 -49.02 33.45 -57.13
C LEU A 11 -49.44 33.65 -55.67
N ARG A 12 -49.58 34.90 -55.22
CA ARG A 12 -50.10 35.22 -53.89
C ARG A 12 -51.55 34.74 -53.69
N SER A 13 -52.45 35.03 -54.64
CA SER A 13 -53.84 34.55 -54.55
C SER A 13 -53.92 33.03 -54.61
N TRP A 14 -53.09 32.40 -55.44
CA TRP A 14 -53.04 30.94 -55.51
C TRP A 14 -52.51 30.32 -54.21
N ALA A 15 -51.48 30.90 -53.58
CA ALA A 15 -50.96 30.38 -52.31
C ALA A 15 -51.97 30.57 -51.15
N LEU A 16 -52.59 31.74 -51.03
CA LEU A 16 -53.43 32.08 -49.87
C LEU A 16 -54.89 31.64 -50.02
N ASP A 17 -55.47 31.78 -51.20
CA ASP A 17 -56.90 31.52 -51.42
C ASP A 17 -57.16 30.11 -51.94
N GLU A 18 -56.36 29.66 -52.91
CA GLU A 18 -56.49 28.31 -53.50
C GLU A 18 -55.80 27.26 -52.62
N MET A 19 -54.52 27.46 -52.26
CA MET A 19 -53.74 26.50 -51.46
C MET A 19 -53.85 26.70 -49.94
N ARG A 20 -54.56 27.76 -49.49
CA ARG A 20 -54.82 28.07 -48.07
C ARG A 20 -53.57 28.09 -47.19
N PHE A 21 -52.47 28.59 -47.73
CA PHE A 21 -51.20 28.70 -47.03
C PHE A 21 -51.33 29.57 -45.77
N ARG A 22 -50.86 29.03 -44.64
CA ARG A 22 -50.73 29.71 -43.35
C ARG A 22 -49.31 29.47 -42.80
N PRO A 23 -48.65 30.46 -42.19
CA PRO A 23 -47.36 30.26 -41.56
C PRO A 23 -47.42 29.17 -40.48
N GLN A 24 -46.45 28.25 -40.45
CA GLN A 24 -46.39 27.11 -39.51
C GLN A 24 -45.02 27.06 -38.81
N GLY A 25 -44.95 26.38 -37.67
CA GLY A 25 -43.71 26.19 -36.91
C GLY A 25 -43.20 27.49 -36.25
N ARG A 26 -41.89 27.75 -36.35
CA ARG A 26 -41.24 28.95 -35.76
C ARG A 26 -41.78 30.29 -36.27
N HIS A 27 -42.59 30.27 -37.34
CA HIS A 27 -43.15 31.44 -38.01
C HIS A 27 -44.67 31.59 -37.83
N PHE A 28 -45.29 30.87 -36.88
CA PHE A 28 -46.75 30.85 -36.67
C PHE A 28 -47.39 32.24 -36.42
N ASN A 29 -46.65 33.18 -35.81
CA ASN A 29 -47.12 34.54 -35.52
C ASN A 29 -46.58 35.62 -36.48
N THR A 30 -45.94 35.23 -37.58
CA THR A 30 -45.41 36.20 -38.57
C THR A 30 -46.49 36.63 -39.55
N SER A 31 -46.42 37.88 -40.03
CA SER A 31 -47.34 38.39 -41.04
C SER A 31 -47.23 37.58 -42.34
N VAL A 32 -48.36 37.42 -43.02
CA VAL A 32 -48.42 36.71 -44.30
C VAL A 32 -47.55 37.45 -45.33
N PRO A 33 -46.75 36.75 -46.17
CA PRO A 33 -45.83 37.40 -47.10
C PRO A 33 -46.51 38.40 -48.03
N SER A 34 -45.85 39.53 -48.24
CA SER A 34 -46.36 40.65 -49.03
C SER A 34 -46.23 40.39 -50.53
N LYS A 35 -46.89 41.22 -51.35
CA LYS A 35 -46.82 41.12 -52.82
C LYS A 35 -45.38 41.25 -53.34
N ASP A 36 -44.55 42.07 -52.70
CA ASP A 36 -43.16 42.28 -53.14
C ASP A 36 -42.25 41.09 -52.80
N ASP A 37 -42.58 40.32 -51.75
CA ASP A 37 -41.89 39.06 -51.44
C ASP A 37 -42.13 38.00 -52.53
N PHE A 38 -43.37 37.91 -53.04
CA PHE A 38 -43.70 37.03 -54.16
C PHE A 38 -43.08 37.51 -55.48
N LYS A 39 -42.85 38.82 -55.67
CA LYS A 39 -42.14 39.34 -56.85
C LYS A 39 -40.70 38.86 -56.92
N MET A 40 -40.05 38.60 -55.79
CA MET A 40 -38.68 38.06 -55.76
C MET A 40 -38.64 36.61 -56.28
N LEU A 41 -39.69 35.83 -56.02
CA LEU A 41 -39.83 34.44 -56.48
C LEU A 41 -40.17 34.33 -57.98
N CYS A 42 -40.78 35.37 -58.53
CA CYS A 42 -41.16 35.46 -59.94
C CYS A 42 -40.07 36.10 -60.83
N ARG A 43 -38.78 35.87 -60.55
CA ARG A 43 -37.65 36.38 -61.34
C ARG A 43 -36.86 35.27 -62.02
N GLY A 44 -36.27 35.58 -63.18
CA GLY A 44 -35.42 34.66 -63.95
C GLY A 44 -36.17 33.41 -64.45
N ALA A 45 -35.49 32.27 -64.51
CA ALA A 45 -36.04 31.01 -65.01
C ALA A 45 -37.26 30.48 -64.21
N MET A 46 -37.54 31.02 -63.03
CA MET A 46 -38.71 30.64 -62.23
C MET A 46 -40.04 31.21 -62.73
N VAL A 47 -40.03 32.18 -63.64
CA VAL A 47 -41.25 32.76 -64.22
C VAL A 47 -42.09 31.70 -64.94
N ASP A 48 -41.46 30.87 -65.77
CA ASP A 48 -42.18 29.87 -66.56
C ASP A 48 -42.62 28.67 -65.70
N VAL A 49 -41.83 28.33 -64.67
CA VAL A 49 -42.19 27.32 -63.66
C VAL A 49 -43.45 27.76 -62.88
N TRP A 50 -43.49 29.01 -62.40
CA TRP A 50 -44.67 29.49 -61.67
C TRP A 50 -45.89 29.67 -62.57
N LYS A 51 -45.73 30.04 -63.84
CA LYS A 51 -46.83 30.00 -64.81
C LYS A 51 -47.38 28.58 -65.00
N TYR A 52 -46.49 27.59 -65.10
CA TYR A 52 -46.90 26.19 -65.21
C TYR A 52 -47.65 25.70 -63.95
N VAL A 53 -47.12 26.01 -62.76
CA VAL A 53 -47.76 25.67 -61.47
C VAL A 53 -49.13 26.33 -61.34
N LEU A 54 -49.23 27.61 -61.67
CA LEU A 54 -50.50 28.34 -61.66
C LEU A 54 -51.51 27.83 -62.69
N GLN A 55 -51.09 27.12 -63.73
CA GLN A 55 -52.00 26.49 -64.69
C GLN A 55 -52.42 25.07 -64.27
N HIS A 56 -51.50 24.28 -63.71
CA HIS A 56 -51.71 22.83 -63.55
C HIS A 56 -51.93 22.38 -62.11
N VAL A 57 -51.58 23.20 -61.12
CA VAL A 57 -51.70 22.82 -59.70
C VAL A 57 -52.91 23.53 -59.09
N ARG A 58 -53.82 22.73 -58.52
CA ARG A 58 -55.04 23.18 -57.84
C ARG A 58 -55.16 22.46 -56.51
N SER A 59 -55.93 23.02 -55.58
CA SER A 59 -56.15 22.39 -54.28
C SER A 59 -56.94 21.08 -54.43
N THR A 60 -56.75 20.15 -53.51
CA THR A 60 -57.46 18.86 -53.50
C THR A 60 -58.98 19.03 -53.57
N ARG A 61 -59.51 20.08 -52.92
CA ARG A 61 -60.93 20.42 -52.94
C ARG A 61 -61.41 20.88 -54.33
N THR A 62 -60.63 21.72 -55.01
CA THR A 62 -60.93 22.18 -56.37
C THR A 62 -60.83 21.03 -57.37
N VAL A 63 -59.82 20.16 -57.22
CA VAL A 63 -59.68 18.94 -58.04
C VAL A 63 -60.86 18.00 -57.84
N GLN A 64 -61.31 17.78 -56.60
CA GLN A 64 -62.52 16.99 -56.31
C GLN A 64 -63.78 17.62 -56.93
N LYS A 65 -63.91 18.95 -56.91
CA LYS A 65 -65.02 19.66 -57.55
C LYS A 65 -64.98 19.53 -59.07
N ILE A 66 -63.81 19.64 -59.70
CA ILE A 66 -63.63 19.44 -61.15
C ILE A 66 -63.93 17.99 -61.51
N HIS A 67 -63.46 17.02 -60.71
CA HIS A 67 -63.74 15.61 -60.91
C HIS A 67 -65.24 15.31 -60.76
N GLY A 68 -65.90 15.91 -59.76
CA GLY A 68 -67.35 15.85 -59.58
C GLY A 68 -68.12 16.47 -60.75
N ASN A 69 -67.69 17.62 -61.25
CA ASN A 69 -68.28 18.29 -62.41
C ASN A 69 -68.08 17.49 -63.71
N LEU A 70 -66.91 16.87 -63.92
CA LEU A 70 -66.65 15.97 -65.06
C LEU A 70 -67.51 14.70 -64.98
N LYS A 71 -67.74 14.17 -63.77
CA LYS A 71 -68.64 13.04 -63.54
C LYS A 71 -70.10 13.42 -63.79
N LEU A 72 -70.50 14.61 -63.40
CA LEU A 72 -71.80 15.22 -63.74
C LEU A 72 -71.95 15.43 -65.25
N GLN A 73 -70.89 15.87 -65.93
CA GLN A 73 -70.90 16.07 -67.39
C GLN A 73 -71.01 14.75 -68.16
N LYS A 74 -70.39 13.67 -67.66
CA LYS A 74 -70.62 12.30 -68.15
C LYS A 74 -72.07 11.83 -67.95
N LEU A 75 -72.63 12.05 -66.76
CA LEU A 75 -74.03 11.70 -66.45
C LEU A 75 -75.04 12.51 -67.30
N ILE A 76 -74.73 13.78 -67.59
CA ILE A 76 -75.55 14.63 -68.48
C ILE A 76 -75.43 14.18 -69.95
N HIS A 77 -74.26 13.70 -70.38
CA HIS A 77 -74.10 13.09 -71.72
C HIS A 77 -74.81 11.74 -71.84
N GLU A 78 -74.86 10.94 -70.77
CA GLU A 78 -75.57 9.65 -70.74
C GLU A 78 -77.10 9.81 -70.69
N GLN A 79 -77.62 10.97 -70.23
CA GLN A 79 -79.06 11.28 -70.22
C GLN A 79 -79.59 11.95 -71.50
N ALA A 80 -78.73 12.28 -72.48
CA ALA A 80 -79.09 13.03 -73.69
C ALA A 80 -79.12 12.18 -74.98
N ALA A 81 -79.51 10.90 -74.90
CA ALA A 81 -79.84 10.08 -76.08
C ALA A 81 -81.36 9.77 -76.10
N PRO A 82 -82.06 9.94 -77.24
CA PRO A 82 -83.51 9.92 -77.29
C PRO A 82 -84.08 8.50 -77.20
N VAL A 83 -85.16 8.43 -76.42
CA VAL A 83 -86.10 7.33 -76.23
C VAL A 83 -86.67 6.86 -77.58
N VAL A 84 -86.60 5.56 -77.84
CA VAL A 84 -87.58 4.85 -78.67
C VAL A 84 -88.14 3.70 -77.84
N ASP A 85 -89.45 3.74 -77.67
CA ASP A 85 -90.30 2.76 -77.04
C ASP A 85 -90.07 1.33 -77.54
N LYS A 86 -90.01 0.37 -76.62
CA LYS A 86 -91.11 -0.58 -76.39
C LYS A 86 -90.79 -1.55 -75.25
N ALA A 87 -91.84 -1.84 -74.49
CA ALA A 87 -91.90 -2.77 -73.39
C ALA A 87 -91.57 -4.21 -73.82
N GLU A 88 -90.93 -4.97 -72.92
CA GLU A 88 -91.29 -6.31 -72.43
C GLU A 88 -90.06 -7.06 -71.87
N ASP A 89 -90.13 -7.36 -70.58
CA ASP A 89 -89.61 -8.59 -69.94
C ASP A 89 -88.12 -9.01 -70.12
N SER A 90 -87.16 -8.10 -69.89
CA SER A 90 -85.71 -8.46 -69.90
C SER A 90 -84.89 -8.06 -68.67
N ASP A 91 -85.52 -7.52 -67.61
CA ASP A 91 -84.80 -6.88 -66.49
C ASP A 91 -84.10 -7.85 -65.50
N LYS A 92 -84.22 -9.18 -65.70
CA LYS A 92 -83.39 -10.17 -64.97
C LYS A 92 -82.02 -10.40 -65.61
N GLY A 93 -81.84 -10.07 -66.88
CA GLY A 93 -80.57 -10.25 -67.60
C GLY A 93 -79.56 -9.15 -67.27
N ASP A 94 -80.02 -7.90 -67.20
CA ASP A 94 -79.17 -6.74 -66.93
C ASP A 94 -78.72 -6.66 -65.46
N VAL A 95 -79.59 -7.04 -64.51
CA VAL A 95 -79.22 -7.17 -63.10
C VAL A 95 -78.29 -8.37 -62.86
N LYS A 96 -78.48 -9.51 -63.54
CA LYS A 96 -77.52 -10.64 -63.48
C LYS A 96 -76.17 -10.29 -64.09
N GLY A 97 -76.15 -9.54 -65.19
CA GLY A 97 -74.93 -9.03 -65.82
C GLY A 97 -74.17 -8.07 -64.90
N LYS A 98 -74.87 -7.09 -64.31
CA LYS A 98 -74.31 -6.17 -63.32
C LYS A 98 -73.88 -6.87 -62.03
N HIS A 99 -74.66 -7.82 -61.51
CA HIS A 99 -74.30 -8.61 -60.33
C HIS A 99 -73.08 -9.50 -60.61
N SER A 100 -72.99 -10.12 -61.80
CA SER A 100 -71.81 -10.87 -62.26
C SER A 100 -70.58 -9.98 -62.35
N LEU A 101 -70.72 -8.77 -62.91
CA LEU A 101 -69.62 -7.81 -63.03
C LEU A 101 -69.15 -7.34 -61.66
N LEU A 102 -70.08 -6.93 -60.78
CA LEU A 102 -69.80 -6.54 -59.40
C LEU A 102 -69.22 -7.69 -58.57
N THR A 103 -69.66 -8.93 -58.79
CA THR A 103 -69.09 -10.12 -58.12
C THR A 103 -67.66 -10.36 -58.59
N LYS A 104 -67.39 -10.16 -59.88
CA LYS A 104 -66.04 -10.25 -60.44
C LYS A 104 -65.13 -9.14 -59.92
N GLU A 105 -65.61 -7.90 -59.86
CA GLU A 105 -64.89 -6.77 -59.27
C GLU A 105 -64.68 -6.96 -57.75
N LEU A 106 -65.66 -7.48 -57.02
CA LEU A 106 -65.52 -7.82 -55.59
C LEU A 106 -64.51 -8.93 -55.37
N LEU A 107 -64.50 -9.98 -56.21
CA LEU A 107 -63.49 -11.04 -56.16
C LEU A 107 -62.10 -10.49 -56.49
N GLU A 108 -61.99 -9.60 -57.47
CA GLU A 108 -60.73 -8.94 -57.83
C GLU A 108 -60.22 -8.05 -56.70
N VAL A 109 -61.07 -7.21 -56.10
CA VAL A 109 -60.74 -6.40 -54.92
C VAL A 109 -60.37 -7.29 -53.74
N ARG A 110 -61.12 -8.38 -53.48
CA ARG A 110 -60.80 -9.33 -52.41
C ARG A 110 -59.45 -10.01 -52.64
N SER A 111 -59.12 -10.37 -53.88
CA SER A 111 -57.80 -10.92 -54.22
C SER A 111 -56.68 -9.89 -54.05
N LYS A 112 -56.91 -8.63 -54.41
CA LYS A 112 -55.97 -7.52 -54.19
C LYS A 112 -55.77 -7.23 -52.71
N VAL A 113 -56.84 -7.24 -51.90
CA VAL A 113 -56.77 -7.09 -50.44
C VAL A 113 -55.98 -8.26 -49.83
N GLN A 114 -56.27 -9.50 -50.21
CA GLN A 114 -55.50 -10.66 -49.75
C GLN A 114 -54.02 -10.60 -50.13
N HIS A 115 -53.72 -10.09 -51.34
CA HIS A 115 -52.35 -9.89 -51.79
C HIS A 115 -51.64 -8.82 -50.98
N LEU A 116 -52.27 -7.64 -50.77
CA LEU A 116 -51.72 -6.57 -49.92
C LEU A 116 -51.56 -7.02 -48.46
N GLU A 117 -52.49 -7.80 -47.91
CA GLU A 117 -52.37 -8.38 -46.56
C GLU A 117 -51.21 -9.38 -46.47
N LYS A 118 -50.91 -10.11 -47.56
CA LYS A 118 -49.75 -11.01 -47.62
C LYS A 118 -48.45 -10.22 -47.72
N GLU A 119 -48.40 -9.18 -48.54
CA GLU A 119 -47.24 -8.29 -48.67
C GLU A 119 -46.98 -7.51 -47.38
N MET A 120 -48.02 -6.99 -46.73
CA MET A 120 -47.89 -6.32 -45.43
C MET A 120 -47.32 -7.26 -44.36
N ARG A 121 -47.78 -8.53 -44.31
CA ARG A 121 -47.21 -9.53 -43.39
C ARG A 121 -45.76 -9.86 -43.71
N ALA A 122 -45.41 -9.95 -44.99
CA ALA A 122 -44.03 -10.17 -45.42
C ALA A 122 -43.13 -8.99 -45.03
N LEU A 123 -43.53 -7.76 -45.32
CA LEU A 123 -42.80 -6.55 -44.93
C LEU A 123 -42.68 -6.40 -43.41
N GLN A 124 -43.74 -6.69 -42.65
CA GLN A 124 -43.68 -6.70 -41.18
C GLN A 124 -42.64 -7.71 -40.68
N LYS A 125 -42.61 -8.91 -41.25
CA LYS A 125 -41.61 -9.92 -40.91
C LYS A 125 -40.18 -9.45 -41.25
N GLU A 126 -39.97 -8.90 -42.44
CA GLU A 126 -38.66 -8.36 -42.85
C GLU A 126 -38.19 -7.21 -41.97
N ILE A 127 -39.09 -6.30 -41.57
CA ILE A 127 -38.78 -5.21 -40.62
C ILE A 127 -38.38 -5.78 -39.27
N LEU A 128 -39.11 -6.76 -38.73
CA LEU A 128 -38.79 -7.38 -37.44
C LEU A 128 -37.46 -8.13 -37.49
N GLU A 129 -37.17 -8.86 -38.56
CA GLU A 129 -35.88 -9.53 -38.76
C GLU A 129 -34.73 -8.52 -38.85
N ALA A 130 -34.94 -7.39 -39.53
CA ALA A 130 -33.96 -6.31 -39.62
C ALA A 130 -33.75 -5.58 -38.29
N GLU A 131 -34.82 -5.31 -37.53
CA GLU A 131 -34.76 -4.73 -36.18
C GLU A 131 -34.06 -5.66 -35.19
N GLU A 132 -34.32 -6.96 -35.24
CA GLU A 132 -33.63 -7.96 -34.42
C GLU A 132 -32.13 -8.01 -34.78
N ALA A 133 -31.78 -8.04 -36.06
CA ALA A 133 -30.39 -8.00 -36.50
C ALA A 133 -29.68 -6.70 -36.07
N TYR A 134 -30.36 -5.56 -36.16
CA TYR A 134 -29.82 -4.27 -35.71
C TYR A 134 -29.64 -4.21 -34.19
N SER A 135 -30.60 -4.74 -33.42
CA SER A 135 -30.52 -4.83 -31.96
C SER A 135 -29.34 -5.73 -31.53
N ASN A 136 -29.21 -6.90 -32.15
CA ASN A 136 -28.12 -7.85 -31.88
C ASN A 136 -26.74 -7.23 -32.16
N THR A 137 -26.57 -6.59 -33.33
CA THR A 137 -25.31 -5.93 -33.69
C THR A 137 -24.99 -4.75 -32.78
N THR A 138 -25.99 -3.95 -32.40
CA THR A 138 -25.80 -2.84 -31.44
C THR A 138 -25.40 -3.36 -30.06
N GLN A 139 -25.98 -4.47 -29.63
CA GLN A 139 -25.65 -5.12 -28.36
C GLN A 139 -24.22 -5.69 -28.39
N GLU A 140 -23.81 -6.36 -29.47
CA GLU A 140 -22.44 -6.85 -29.66
C GLU A 140 -21.42 -5.71 -29.63
N ILE A 141 -21.71 -4.60 -30.31
CA ILE A 141 -20.84 -3.41 -30.30
C ILE A 141 -20.72 -2.83 -28.89
N SER A 142 -21.85 -2.67 -28.18
CA SER A 142 -21.89 -2.19 -26.80
C SER A 142 -21.09 -3.10 -25.85
N ASP A 143 -21.23 -4.41 -26.01
CA ASP A 143 -20.54 -5.44 -25.24
C ASP A 143 -19.02 -5.42 -25.50
N LEU A 144 -18.60 -5.33 -26.77
CA LEU A 144 -17.21 -5.15 -27.17
C LEU A 144 -16.61 -3.86 -26.62
N MET A 145 -17.35 -2.74 -26.67
CA MET A 145 -16.90 -1.47 -26.09
C MET A 145 -16.67 -1.61 -24.58
N LYS A 146 -17.61 -2.19 -23.83
CA LYS A 146 -17.49 -2.44 -22.39
C LYS A 146 -16.29 -3.33 -22.07
N ARG A 147 -16.12 -4.46 -22.78
CA ARG A 147 -14.95 -5.35 -22.60
C ARG A 147 -13.64 -4.61 -22.90
N THR A 148 -13.59 -3.80 -23.95
CA THR A 148 -12.40 -3.03 -24.32
C THR A 148 -12.04 -2.01 -23.26
N THR A 149 -13.03 -1.30 -22.68
CA THR A 149 -12.78 -0.37 -21.58
C THR A 149 -12.25 -1.08 -20.33
N LEU A 150 -12.86 -2.20 -19.93
CA LEU A 150 -12.43 -2.99 -18.77
C LEU A 150 -11.02 -3.54 -18.97
N LEU A 151 -10.72 -4.14 -20.13
CA LEU A 151 -9.38 -4.62 -20.46
C LEU A 151 -8.36 -3.48 -20.53
N SER A 152 -8.74 -2.30 -21.01
CA SER A 152 -7.87 -1.11 -21.01
C SER A 152 -7.53 -0.66 -19.59
N THR A 153 -8.51 -0.63 -18.67
CA THR A 153 -8.25 -0.32 -17.25
C THR A 153 -7.37 -1.36 -16.58
N HIS A 154 -7.64 -2.65 -16.81
CA HIS A 154 -6.83 -3.74 -16.29
C HIS A 154 -5.39 -3.69 -16.84
N SER A 155 -5.23 -3.43 -18.14
CA SER A 155 -3.93 -3.26 -18.79
C SER A 155 -3.13 -2.10 -18.16
N LYS A 156 -3.77 -0.97 -17.85
CA LYS A 156 -3.12 0.15 -17.13
C LYS A 156 -2.63 -0.30 -15.74
N GLN A 157 -3.45 -1.04 -14.99
CA GLN A 157 -3.05 -1.57 -13.69
C GLN A 157 -1.88 -2.56 -13.80
N CYS A 158 -1.92 -3.48 -14.77
CA CYS A 158 -0.80 -4.39 -15.04
C CYS A 158 0.48 -3.62 -15.38
N LYS A 159 0.41 -2.56 -16.18
CA LYS A 159 1.56 -1.71 -16.50
C LYS A 159 2.17 -1.07 -15.26
N LEU A 160 1.35 -0.49 -14.37
CA LEU A 160 1.82 0.05 -13.08
C LEU A 160 2.50 -1.02 -12.21
N LEU A 161 1.93 -2.22 -12.17
CA LEU A 161 2.51 -3.34 -11.42
C LEU A 161 3.86 -3.78 -12.01
N VAL A 162 3.95 -3.84 -13.34
CA VAL A 162 5.19 -4.15 -14.07
C VAL A 162 6.25 -3.09 -13.81
N GLU A 163 5.91 -1.81 -13.84
CA GLU A 163 6.83 -0.71 -13.50
C GLU A 163 7.36 -0.83 -12.08
N LEU A 164 6.48 -1.11 -11.10
CA LEU A 164 6.86 -1.35 -9.71
C LEU A 164 7.82 -2.54 -9.59
N TYR A 165 7.47 -3.70 -10.15
CA TYR A 165 8.34 -4.87 -10.09
C TYR A 165 9.67 -4.67 -10.83
N THR A 166 9.66 -3.94 -11.94
CA THR A 166 10.88 -3.60 -12.69
C THR A 166 11.77 -2.68 -11.88
N SER A 167 11.20 -1.71 -11.15
CA SER A 167 11.97 -0.84 -10.25
C SER A 167 12.61 -1.62 -9.10
N LEU A 168 11.89 -2.57 -8.50
CA LEU A 168 12.41 -3.44 -7.44
C LEU A 168 13.49 -4.38 -7.97
N ALA A 169 13.25 -5.00 -9.13
CA ALA A 169 14.23 -5.85 -9.80
C ALA A 169 15.50 -5.06 -10.16
N LYS A 170 15.35 -3.81 -10.61
CA LYS A 170 16.47 -2.90 -10.85
C LYS A 170 17.23 -2.62 -9.57
N GLN A 171 16.59 -2.27 -8.45
CA GLN A 171 17.28 -2.06 -7.17
C GLN A 171 18.05 -3.29 -6.71
N ILE A 172 17.49 -4.49 -6.87
CA ILE A 172 18.18 -5.75 -6.54
C ILE A 172 19.38 -5.96 -7.47
N ASN A 173 19.20 -5.72 -8.77
CA ASN A 173 20.26 -5.87 -9.75
C ASN A 173 21.37 -4.83 -9.54
N ASP A 174 21.05 -3.59 -9.22
CA ASP A 174 22.00 -2.52 -8.89
C ASP A 174 22.81 -2.88 -7.64
N LYS A 175 22.17 -3.46 -6.61
CA LYS A 175 22.93 -4.01 -5.47
C LYS A 175 23.82 -5.18 -5.89
N SER A 176 23.32 -6.07 -6.75
CA SER A 176 24.10 -7.19 -7.30
C SER A 176 25.28 -6.72 -8.15
N THR A 177 25.13 -5.67 -8.95
CA THR A 177 26.20 -5.08 -9.75
C THR A 177 27.23 -4.42 -8.86
N ILE A 178 26.84 -3.70 -7.81
CA ILE A 178 27.78 -3.18 -6.80
C ILE A 178 28.62 -4.33 -6.21
N TYR A 179 27.99 -5.44 -5.81
CA TYR A 179 28.73 -6.62 -5.31
C TYR A 179 29.63 -7.25 -6.38
N LYS A 180 29.17 -7.35 -7.63
CA LYS A 180 29.98 -7.85 -8.75
C LYS A 180 31.13 -6.92 -9.10
N ASP A 181 30.96 -5.61 -8.94
CA ASP A 181 31.99 -4.61 -9.22
C ASP A 181 33.04 -4.61 -8.11
N ILE A 182 32.64 -4.77 -6.84
CA ILE A 182 33.58 -5.05 -5.74
C ILE A 182 34.35 -6.35 -6.01
N ALA A 183 33.67 -7.39 -6.51
CA ALA A 183 34.32 -8.65 -6.91
C ALA A 183 35.23 -8.51 -8.14
N ARG A 184 34.89 -7.66 -9.13
CA ARG A 184 35.75 -7.38 -10.30
C ARG A 184 36.96 -6.53 -9.94
N LYS A 185 36.82 -5.52 -9.08
CA LYS A 185 37.94 -4.71 -8.56
C LYS A 185 39.00 -5.54 -7.85
N LYS A 186 38.62 -6.71 -7.30
CA LYS A 186 39.54 -7.70 -6.72
C LYS A 186 40.36 -8.47 -7.77
N SER A 187 39.86 -8.60 -9.00
CA SER A 187 40.57 -9.26 -10.10
C SER A 187 41.62 -8.35 -10.75
N ALA A 188 41.51 -7.04 -10.55
CA ALA A 188 42.60 -6.11 -10.84
C ALA A 188 43.64 -6.22 -9.71
N ASP A 189 44.92 -6.16 -10.06
CA ASP A 189 46.06 -6.42 -9.17
C ASP A 189 45.83 -5.96 -7.72
N PRO A 190 45.90 -6.87 -6.73
CA PRO A 190 45.65 -6.52 -5.34
C PRO A 190 46.65 -5.46 -4.89
N THR A 191 46.15 -4.27 -4.56
CA THR A 191 46.97 -3.20 -4.00
C THR A 191 47.41 -3.61 -2.60
N TYR A 192 48.70 -3.89 -2.45
CA TYR A 192 49.33 -4.19 -1.18
C TYR A 192 49.93 -2.93 -0.58
N TYR A 193 49.74 -2.73 0.72
CA TYR A 193 50.30 -1.64 1.51
C TYR A 193 51.35 -2.17 2.47
N THR A 194 52.33 -1.35 2.82
CA THR A 194 53.32 -1.69 3.85
C THR A 194 52.68 -1.61 5.22
N SER A 195 52.76 -2.70 5.98
CA SER A 195 52.24 -2.82 7.33
C SER A 195 53.08 -1.97 8.28
N GLN A 196 52.51 -0.88 8.79
CA GLN A 196 53.06 -0.19 9.96
C GLN A 196 52.85 -1.11 11.17
N GLY A 197 53.93 -1.62 11.75
CA GLY A 197 53.86 -2.45 12.95
C GLY A 197 53.23 -1.70 14.13
N ILE A 198 52.48 -2.43 14.95
CA ILE A 198 51.81 -1.93 16.15
C ILE A 198 52.82 -1.22 17.08
N ILE A 199 52.40 -0.04 17.50
CA ILE A 199 52.85 0.83 18.60
C ILE A 199 53.72 0.11 19.63
N THR A 200 55.05 0.13 19.43
CA THR A 200 56.04 0.32 20.49
C THR A 200 57.24 1.00 19.83
N GLY A 201 57.67 2.15 20.35
CA GLY A 201 58.67 3.03 19.75
C GLY A 201 60.10 2.49 19.72
N ARG A 202 60.34 1.36 19.05
CA ARG A 202 61.69 0.90 18.72
C ARG A 202 61.75 0.38 17.29
N LYS A 203 62.58 1.05 16.49
CA LYS A 203 63.10 0.53 15.21
C LYS A 203 63.99 -0.67 15.51
N GLU A 204 63.42 -1.83 15.73
CA GLU A 204 64.17 -3.09 15.69
C GLU A 204 63.60 -3.96 14.57
N THR A 205 64.46 -4.19 13.58
CA THR A 205 64.28 -5.12 12.48
C THR A 205 63.92 -6.50 13.02
N PHE A 206 62.64 -6.88 12.96
CA PHE A 206 62.22 -8.25 13.28
C PHE A 206 62.73 -9.18 12.18
N THR A 207 63.74 -9.96 12.51
CA THR A 207 64.14 -11.13 11.72
C THR A 207 63.00 -12.14 11.71
N ALA A 208 62.80 -12.76 10.55
CA ALA A 208 61.74 -13.72 10.30
C ALA A 208 61.79 -14.88 11.31
N THR A 209 60.83 -14.90 12.22
CA THR A 209 60.50 -16.10 13.00
C THR A 209 59.31 -16.79 12.34
N ASP A 210 59.46 -18.09 12.12
CA ASP A 210 58.44 -19.00 11.59
C ASP A 210 57.08 -18.76 12.26
N GLY A 211 56.11 -18.28 11.48
CA GLY A 211 54.74 -18.04 11.94
C GLY A 211 54.06 -16.80 11.37
N ARG A 212 54.79 -15.87 10.75
CA ARG A 212 54.16 -14.78 9.96
C ARG A 212 53.86 -15.27 8.55
N SER A 213 52.58 -15.42 8.23
CA SER A 213 52.08 -15.91 6.93
C SER A 213 52.31 -14.95 5.76
N THR A 214 52.97 -13.81 5.96
CA THR A 214 53.38 -12.88 4.90
C THR A 214 54.85 -12.47 5.12
N PRO A 215 55.79 -12.95 4.28
CA PRO A 215 57.23 -12.72 4.42
C PRO A 215 57.69 -11.26 4.23
N THR A 216 56.81 -10.35 3.78
CA THR A 216 57.22 -9.05 3.22
C THR A 216 56.70 -7.83 3.98
N GLY A 217 55.97 -8.00 5.09
CA GLY A 217 55.34 -6.86 5.79
C GLY A 217 54.34 -6.11 4.90
N LEU A 218 53.75 -6.79 3.92
CA LEU A 218 52.73 -6.26 3.01
C LEU A 218 51.35 -6.78 3.42
N GLU A 219 50.35 -5.93 3.32
CA GLU A 219 48.96 -6.22 3.68
C GLU A 219 48.00 -5.78 2.58
N SER A 220 46.83 -6.42 2.50
CA SER A 220 45.80 -6.02 1.53
C SER A 220 45.12 -4.71 1.94
N ALA A 221 44.57 -3.97 0.96
CA ALA A 221 43.69 -2.81 1.21
C ALA A 221 42.58 -3.12 2.23
N SER A 222 41.95 -4.29 2.10
CA SER A 222 40.92 -4.77 3.04
C SER A 222 41.47 -4.92 4.44
N THR A 223 42.66 -5.50 4.59
CA THR A 223 43.21 -5.70 5.93
C THR A 223 43.69 -4.41 6.58
N ARG A 224 44.18 -3.47 5.78
CA ARG A 224 44.54 -2.14 6.26
C ARG A 224 43.33 -1.40 6.81
N SER A 225 42.26 -1.33 6.02
CA SER A 225 41.01 -0.66 6.41
C SER A 225 40.40 -1.27 7.67
N VAL A 226 40.37 -2.61 7.75
CA VAL A 226 39.90 -3.32 8.95
C VAL A 226 40.82 -3.06 10.15
N ARG A 227 42.15 -3.12 10.00
CA ARG A 227 43.08 -2.87 11.12
C ARG A 227 42.97 -1.43 11.63
N GLU A 228 43.02 -0.43 10.76
CA GLU A 228 42.91 0.98 11.16
C GLU A 228 41.57 1.25 11.89
N SER A 229 40.47 0.62 11.45
CA SER A 229 39.18 0.72 12.13
C SER A 229 39.21 0.07 13.51
N CYS A 230 39.79 -1.12 13.63
CA CYS A 230 39.98 -1.81 14.91
C CYS A 230 40.91 -1.04 15.87
N GLU A 231 41.98 -0.43 15.36
CA GLU A 231 42.93 0.38 16.14
C GLU A 231 42.27 1.64 16.68
N ARG A 232 41.49 2.36 15.87
CA ARG A 232 40.75 3.55 16.34
C ARG A 232 39.74 3.20 17.45
N ILE A 233 39.02 2.08 17.29
CA ILE A 233 38.11 1.57 18.33
C ILE A 233 38.91 1.18 19.59
N GLY A 234 40.05 0.51 19.42
CA GLY A 234 40.93 0.11 20.52
C GLY A 234 41.47 1.30 21.31
N SER A 235 41.97 2.34 20.63
CA SER A 235 42.42 3.58 21.26
C SER A 235 41.31 4.28 22.02
N PHE A 236 40.11 4.38 21.43
CA PHE A 236 38.94 4.95 22.12
C PHE A 236 38.57 4.17 23.39
N LEU A 237 38.58 2.83 23.35
CA LEU A 237 38.33 2.01 24.53
C LEU A 237 39.44 2.16 25.58
N HIS A 238 40.69 2.27 25.16
CA HIS A 238 41.81 2.51 26.07
C HIS A 238 41.68 3.86 26.79
N ASP A 239 41.33 4.91 26.06
CA ASP A 239 41.13 6.25 26.62
C ASP A 239 39.96 6.28 27.61
N ILE A 240 38.88 5.55 27.34
CA ILE A 240 37.77 5.36 28.29
C ILE A 240 38.25 4.65 29.56
N CYS A 241 38.94 3.53 29.44
CA CYS A 241 39.43 2.78 30.60
C CYS A 241 40.38 3.60 31.47
N LYS A 242 41.23 4.41 30.84
CA LYS A 242 42.21 5.26 31.53
C LYS A 242 41.54 6.44 32.24
N ALA A 243 40.52 7.05 31.60
CA ALA A 243 39.73 8.11 32.22
C ALA A 243 39.00 7.63 33.48
N ASP A 244 38.46 6.40 33.47
CA ASP A 244 37.75 5.81 34.60
C ASP A 244 38.67 5.54 35.82
N GLU A 245 39.97 5.35 35.60
CA GLU A 245 40.98 5.20 36.67
C GLU A 245 41.42 6.54 37.27
N GLU A 246 41.46 7.62 36.49
CA GLU A 246 42.06 8.90 36.91
C GLU A 246 41.05 9.98 37.36
N ASN A 247 39.81 10.04 36.85
CA ASN A 247 38.78 10.98 37.30
C ASN A 247 37.35 10.59 36.83
N GLY A 248 36.35 10.80 37.67
CA GLY A 248 34.96 10.45 37.37
C GLY A 248 34.37 11.14 36.13
N ARG A 249 33.79 10.32 35.24
CA ARG A 249 32.87 10.61 34.12
C ARG A 249 33.21 11.82 33.22
N VAL A 250 33.81 11.51 32.08
CA VAL A 250 33.85 12.36 30.87
C VAL A 250 32.43 12.59 30.33
N GLU A 251 32.14 13.79 29.83
CA GLU A 251 30.82 14.22 29.31
C GLU A 251 30.27 13.34 28.15
N ASP A 252 28.98 13.00 28.20
CA ASP A 252 28.29 12.06 27.29
C ASP A 252 28.15 12.57 25.83
N ALA A 253 28.21 13.89 25.61
CA ALA A 253 27.99 14.48 24.29
C ALA A 253 29.19 14.30 23.35
N SER A 254 30.42 14.48 23.83
CA SER A 254 31.65 14.31 23.03
C SER A 254 31.89 12.84 22.68
N GLN A 255 31.48 11.91 23.54
CA GLN A 255 31.56 10.48 23.29
C GLN A 255 30.64 10.00 22.15
N ARG A 256 29.47 10.61 21.97
CA ARG A 256 28.56 10.26 20.87
C ARG A 256 29.14 10.64 19.52
N GLU A 257 29.72 11.83 19.38
CA GLU A 257 30.29 12.29 18.13
C GLU A 257 31.49 11.43 17.70
N ILE A 258 32.37 11.07 18.64
CA ILE A 258 33.50 10.16 18.39
C ILE A 258 32.97 8.77 17.99
N LYS A 259 31.92 8.27 18.65
CA LYS A 259 31.30 6.99 18.32
C LYS A 259 30.70 6.97 16.92
N ASP A 260 30.03 8.04 16.49
CA ASP A 260 29.45 8.15 15.14
C ASP A 260 30.55 8.19 14.07
N GLN A 261 31.67 8.87 14.33
CA GLN A 261 32.85 8.86 13.45
C GLN A 261 33.47 7.45 13.36
N LEU A 262 33.55 6.70 14.46
CA LEU A 262 34.02 5.32 14.47
C LEU A 262 33.10 4.41 13.63
N TRP A 263 31.77 4.52 13.79
CA TRP A 263 30.81 3.74 13.01
C TRP A 263 30.85 4.07 11.53
N THR A 264 30.99 5.35 11.17
CA THR A 264 31.19 5.78 9.77
C THR A 264 32.44 5.14 9.18
N GLY A 265 33.52 5.02 9.96
CA GLY A 265 34.73 4.28 9.56
C GLY A 265 34.47 2.80 9.27
N VAL A 266 33.68 2.13 10.12
CA VAL A 266 33.28 0.72 9.93
C VAL A 266 32.39 0.55 8.69
N GLU A 267 31.43 1.45 8.46
CA GLU A 267 30.56 1.43 7.28
C GLU A 267 31.36 1.63 5.98
N ASN A 268 32.36 2.50 6.00
CA ASN A 268 33.28 2.68 4.87
C ASN A 268 34.09 1.40 4.59
N ALA A 269 34.59 0.71 5.63
CA ALA A 269 35.30 -0.55 5.46
C ALA A 269 34.40 -1.67 4.89
N LEU A 270 33.13 -1.73 5.32
CA LEU A 270 32.15 -2.72 4.87
C LEU A 270 31.62 -2.46 3.45
N SER A 271 31.53 -1.20 3.03
CA SER A 271 31.08 -0.82 1.69
C SER A 271 32.15 -0.98 0.61
N GLN A 272 33.42 -0.88 0.99
CA GLN A 272 34.56 -0.96 0.05
C GLN A 272 35.05 -2.39 -0.20
N HIS A 273 34.71 -3.34 0.67
CA HIS A 273 35.28 -4.69 0.66
C HIS A 273 34.21 -5.80 0.80
N MET A 274 34.47 -6.97 0.21
CA MET A 274 33.55 -8.12 0.33
C MET A 274 33.51 -8.62 1.78
N ALA A 275 32.33 -9.07 2.24
CA ALA A 275 32.17 -9.62 3.59
C ALA A 275 33.16 -10.75 3.92
N LYS A 276 33.46 -11.61 2.95
CA LYS A 276 34.48 -12.67 3.10
C LYS A 276 35.88 -12.09 3.33
N ASP A 277 36.25 -11.03 2.62
CA ASP A 277 37.57 -10.41 2.74
C ASP A 277 37.69 -9.61 4.03
N VAL A 278 36.62 -8.94 4.46
CA VAL A 278 36.53 -8.30 5.78
C VAL A 278 36.68 -9.34 6.90
N LEU A 279 35.97 -10.47 6.81
CA LEU A 279 36.08 -11.57 7.78
C LEU A 279 37.49 -12.16 7.80
N THR A 280 38.07 -12.44 6.63
CA THR A 280 39.43 -13.01 6.54
C THR A 280 40.46 -12.01 7.09
N SER A 281 40.31 -10.73 6.78
CA SER A 281 41.11 -9.64 7.33
C SER A 281 40.95 -9.49 8.84
N LEU A 282 39.74 -9.59 9.38
CA LEU A 282 39.47 -9.56 10.81
C LEU A 282 40.12 -10.75 11.52
N CYS A 283 40.00 -11.96 10.95
CA CYS A 283 40.70 -13.14 11.44
C CYS A 283 42.22 -12.94 11.41
N ARG A 284 42.77 -12.33 10.34
CA ARG A 284 44.20 -12.02 10.24
C ARG A 284 44.65 -11.00 11.29
N VAL A 285 43.93 -9.90 11.45
CA VAL A 285 44.23 -8.87 12.47
C VAL A 285 44.15 -9.44 13.88
N ALA A 286 43.16 -10.30 14.15
CA ALA A 286 43.04 -10.99 15.42
C ALA A 286 44.19 -11.98 15.65
N GLN A 287 44.60 -12.73 14.61
CA GLN A 287 45.75 -13.64 14.67
C GLN A 287 47.06 -12.87 14.87
N ASP A 288 47.29 -11.78 14.14
CA ASP A 288 48.46 -10.91 14.28
C ASP A 288 48.51 -10.29 15.68
N SER A 289 47.38 -9.84 16.21
CA SER A 289 47.26 -9.34 17.59
C SER A 289 47.55 -10.45 18.60
N ALA A 290 47.06 -11.67 18.38
CA ALA A 290 47.34 -12.82 19.24
C ALA A 290 48.82 -13.23 19.19
N VAL A 291 49.45 -13.18 18.02
CA VAL A 291 50.89 -13.43 17.85
C VAL A 291 51.70 -12.33 18.53
N SER A 292 51.36 -11.06 18.34
CA SER A 292 51.99 -9.93 19.02
C SER A 292 51.86 -10.04 20.55
N LEU A 293 50.67 -10.42 21.04
CA LEU A 293 50.44 -10.70 22.46
C LEU A 293 51.27 -11.89 22.95
N ARG A 294 51.42 -12.95 22.15
CA ARG A 294 52.32 -14.08 22.48
C ARG A 294 53.78 -13.64 22.48
N GLU A 295 54.26 -12.87 21.50
CA GLU A 295 55.62 -12.33 21.47
C GLU A 295 55.88 -11.41 22.65
N LEU A 296 54.93 -10.53 23.00
CA LEU A 296 54.97 -9.73 24.23
C LEU A 296 55.01 -10.62 25.46
N SER A 297 54.19 -11.68 25.52
CA SER A 297 54.16 -12.62 26.63
C SER A 297 55.44 -13.45 26.75
N VAL A 298 56.09 -13.79 25.64
CA VAL A 298 57.38 -14.49 25.62
C VAL A 298 58.52 -13.55 26.03
N ARG A 299 58.40 -12.25 25.71
CA ARG A 299 59.32 -11.21 26.21
C ARG A 299 59.18 -10.96 27.72
N ILE A 300 58.03 -11.35 28.32
CA ILE A 300 57.89 -11.38 29.78
C ILE A 300 58.73 -12.56 30.28
N ASP A 301 59.98 -12.27 30.60
CA ASP A 301 60.86 -13.21 31.25
C ASP A 301 60.50 -13.25 32.73
N LEU A 302 59.54 -14.12 33.07
CA LEU A 302 59.11 -14.34 34.46
C LEU A 302 60.27 -14.64 35.40
N LYS A 303 61.38 -15.19 34.89
CA LYS A 303 62.57 -15.52 35.69
C LYS A 303 63.42 -14.27 35.92
N LYS A 304 63.62 -13.43 34.91
CA LYS A 304 64.31 -12.14 35.05
C LYS A 304 63.48 -11.13 35.83
N ASP A 305 62.18 -11.01 35.58
CA ASP A 305 61.25 -10.16 36.33
C ASP A 305 61.19 -10.61 37.80
N ALA A 306 61.12 -11.92 38.04
CA ALA A 306 61.27 -12.47 39.39
C ALA A 306 62.64 -12.11 39.98
N GLN A 307 63.75 -12.24 39.25
CA GLN A 307 65.09 -11.88 39.73
C GLN A 307 65.25 -10.38 40.05
N GLU A 308 64.67 -9.49 39.24
CA GLU A 308 64.62 -8.04 39.51
C GLU A 308 63.82 -7.74 40.79
N LEU A 309 62.76 -8.51 41.04
CA LEU A 309 61.99 -8.53 42.29
C LEU A 309 62.64 -9.36 43.41
N LYS A 310 63.83 -9.95 43.15
CA LYS A 310 64.59 -10.85 44.04
C LYS A 310 63.92 -12.18 44.38
N PHE A 311 63.24 -12.83 43.44
CA PHE A 311 62.70 -14.19 43.54
C PHE A 311 63.33 -15.12 42.49
N LYS A 312 63.59 -16.39 42.83
CA LYS A 312 63.84 -17.48 41.89
C LYS A 312 62.51 -18.04 41.41
N TYR A 313 62.36 -18.08 40.09
CA TYR A 313 61.28 -18.81 39.42
C TYR A 313 61.76 -20.23 39.08
N GLU A 314 61.19 -21.24 39.73
CA GLU A 314 61.44 -22.66 39.42
C GLU A 314 60.38 -23.24 38.48
N ASN A 315 60.72 -24.27 37.71
CA ASN A 315 59.92 -24.86 36.62
C ASN A 315 58.52 -25.39 37.01
N CYS A 316 58.14 -25.28 38.28
CA CYS A 316 56.87 -25.68 38.86
C CYS A 316 55.99 -24.47 39.27
N GLY A 317 56.32 -23.25 38.84
CA GLY A 317 55.54 -22.04 39.15
C GLY A 317 55.66 -21.57 40.60
N LYS A 318 56.55 -22.19 41.39
CA LYS A 318 56.91 -21.72 42.73
C LYS A 318 57.87 -20.54 42.62
N LEU A 319 57.43 -19.40 43.11
CA LEU A 319 58.28 -18.24 43.39
C LEU A 319 58.98 -18.49 44.74
N THR A 320 60.30 -18.64 44.71
CA THR A 320 61.13 -18.78 45.91
C THR A 320 61.87 -17.47 46.15
N ASP A 321 61.69 -16.86 47.31
CA ASP A 321 62.33 -15.58 47.63
C ASP A 321 63.86 -15.72 47.71
N THR A 322 64.57 -15.08 46.75
CA THR A 322 66.04 -14.98 46.69
C THR A 322 66.55 -13.64 47.22
N SER A 323 65.66 -12.79 47.76
CA SER A 323 66.05 -11.58 48.49
C SER A 323 66.72 -11.90 49.82
N SER A 324 66.70 -13.18 50.19
CA SER A 324 67.57 -13.76 51.18
C SER A 324 69.05 -13.50 50.80
N PRO A 325 69.81 -12.74 51.63
CA PRO A 325 71.21 -13.11 51.86
C PRO A 325 71.25 -14.61 52.17
N PRO A 326 72.38 -15.32 51.97
CA PRO A 326 72.42 -16.78 52.16
C PRO A 326 71.67 -17.15 53.43
N SER A 327 70.84 -18.19 53.36
CA SER A 327 70.03 -18.72 54.45
C SER A 327 70.88 -18.99 55.68
N LEU A 328 71.12 -17.93 56.43
CA LEU A 328 71.12 -17.86 57.86
C LEU A 328 69.82 -17.11 58.20
N LEU A 329 68.67 -17.62 57.74
CA LEU A 329 67.60 -17.77 58.71
C LEU A 329 68.14 -18.79 59.70
N GLN A 330 69.03 -18.30 60.56
CA GLN A 330 69.40 -19.00 61.75
C GLN A 330 68.06 -19.35 62.37
N SER A 331 67.80 -20.64 62.56
CA SER A 331 66.62 -21.04 63.32
C SER A 331 66.62 -20.23 64.61
N VAL A 332 65.45 -20.00 65.23
CA VAL A 332 65.39 -19.29 66.52
C VAL A 332 66.45 -19.86 67.48
N HIS A 333 66.68 -21.18 67.42
CA HIS A 333 67.77 -21.87 68.09
C HIS A 333 69.17 -21.38 67.70
N GLN A 334 69.53 -21.30 66.42
CA GLN A 334 70.85 -20.79 65.97
C GLN A 334 71.05 -19.29 66.26
N LEU A 335 69.98 -18.48 66.28
CA LEU A 335 70.05 -17.07 66.71
C LEU A 335 70.32 -16.99 68.21
N ILE A 336 69.69 -17.88 68.99
CA ILE A 336 69.94 -18.02 70.42
C ILE A 336 71.38 -18.50 70.65
N GLU A 337 71.87 -19.53 69.94
CA GLU A 337 73.25 -20.00 70.05
C GLU A 337 74.26 -18.90 69.70
N LYS A 338 74.02 -18.12 68.64
CA LYS A 338 74.88 -16.99 68.28
C LYS A 338 74.81 -15.87 69.34
N GLY A 339 73.62 -15.61 69.89
CA GLY A 339 73.42 -14.68 71.00
C GLY A 339 74.16 -15.13 72.26
N GLN A 340 74.10 -16.42 72.57
CA GLN A 340 74.84 -17.05 73.66
C GLN A 340 76.35 -16.98 73.43
N ALA A 341 76.83 -17.30 72.22
CA ALA A 341 78.25 -17.19 71.86
C ALA A 341 78.78 -15.75 71.97
N ALA A 342 78.00 -14.76 71.52
CA ALA A 342 78.35 -13.35 71.67
C ALA A 342 78.35 -12.91 73.16
N HIS A 343 77.42 -13.44 73.96
CA HIS A 343 77.42 -13.23 75.40
C HIS A 343 78.66 -13.84 76.08
N PHE A 344 79.04 -15.08 75.72
CA PHE A 344 80.26 -15.72 76.19
C PHE A 344 81.52 -14.95 75.78
N GLN A 345 81.60 -14.46 74.54
CA GLN A 345 82.72 -13.62 74.11
C GLN A 345 82.83 -12.34 74.92
N ARG A 346 81.71 -11.62 75.13
CA ARG A 346 81.69 -10.43 75.98
C ARG A 346 82.10 -10.73 77.42
N PHE A 347 81.68 -11.86 77.95
CA PHE A 347 82.10 -12.29 79.29
C PHE A 347 83.62 -12.52 79.34
N VAL A 348 84.19 -13.23 78.36
CA VAL A 348 85.64 -13.46 78.27
C VAL A 348 86.42 -12.15 78.12
N GLU A 349 85.93 -11.22 77.29
CA GLU A 349 86.53 -9.90 77.12
C GLU A 349 86.45 -9.06 78.41
N SER A 350 85.32 -9.10 79.11
CA SER A 350 85.14 -8.45 80.41
C SER A 350 86.09 -9.01 81.47
N GLU A 351 86.19 -10.34 81.59
CA GLU A 351 87.12 -11.00 82.51
C GLU A 351 88.58 -10.70 82.16
N ARG A 352 88.92 -10.63 80.88
CA ARG A 352 90.26 -10.21 80.43
C ARG A 352 90.55 -8.78 80.87
N GLY A 353 89.62 -7.85 80.65
CA GLY A 353 89.74 -6.46 81.07
C GLY A 353 89.87 -6.31 82.59
N LEU A 354 89.10 -7.08 83.38
CA LEU A 354 89.21 -7.12 84.84
C LEU A 354 90.58 -7.61 85.30
N ASN A 355 91.11 -8.67 84.69
CA ASN A 355 92.44 -9.21 85.00
C ASN A 355 93.58 -8.24 84.64
N GLU A 356 93.45 -7.50 83.54
CA GLU A 356 94.37 -6.44 83.16
C GLU A 356 94.32 -5.26 84.14
N ALA A 357 93.11 -4.82 84.52
CA ALA A 357 92.92 -3.77 85.51
C ALA A 357 93.48 -4.17 86.89
N TRP A 358 93.32 -5.44 87.29
CA TRP A 358 93.89 -5.97 88.53
C TRP A 358 95.43 -5.94 88.51
N ARG A 359 96.06 -6.46 87.44
CA ARG A 359 97.53 -6.39 87.26
C ARG A 359 98.05 -4.95 87.25
N GLY A 360 97.31 -4.05 86.59
CA GLY A 360 97.63 -2.62 86.56
C GLY A 360 97.62 -1.99 87.95
N ARG A 361 96.59 -2.26 88.76
CA ARG A 361 96.50 -1.77 90.16
C ARG A 361 97.64 -2.29 91.02
N GLN A 362 97.98 -3.56 90.90
CA GLN A 362 99.11 -4.14 91.67
C GLN A 362 100.43 -3.45 91.32
N ARG A 363 100.69 -3.23 90.03
CA ARG A 363 101.91 -2.55 89.57
C ARG A 363 101.98 -1.09 90.02
N LEU A 364 100.85 -0.38 89.99
CA LEU A 364 100.73 0.97 90.53
C LEU A 364 101.06 1.01 92.03
N GLN A 365 100.52 0.07 92.80
CA GLN A 365 100.79 -0.04 94.24
C GLN A 365 102.29 -0.28 94.52
N THR A 366 102.95 -1.15 93.75
CA THR A 366 104.40 -1.38 93.86
C THR A 366 105.21 -0.12 93.55
N LEU A 367 104.86 0.60 92.48
CA LEU A 367 105.53 1.85 92.11
C LEU A 367 105.33 2.95 93.16
N GLN A 368 104.13 3.05 93.74
CA GLN A 368 103.84 3.98 94.84
C GLN A 368 104.72 3.69 96.06
N GLN A 369 104.88 2.42 96.45
CA GLN A 369 105.75 2.03 97.56
C GLN A 369 107.23 2.36 97.29
N GLN A 370 107.70 2.17 96.05
CA GLN A 370 109.07 2.52 95.64
C GLN A 370 109.30 4.04 95.66
N LEU A 371 108.33 4.83 95.19
CA LEU A 371 108.38 6.30 95.26
C LEU A 371 108.37 6.81 96.70
N GLU A 372 107.54 6.21 97.55
CA GLU A 372 107.47 6.53 98.98
C GLU A 372 108.82 6.27 99.68
N ALA A 373 109.45 5.13 99.42
CA ALA A 373 110.79 4.83 99.93
C ALA A 373 111.84 5.86 99.45
N ASN A 374 111.75 6.32 98.21
CA ASN A 374 112.63 7.36 97.67
C ASN A 374 112.39 8.73 98.32
N PHE A 375 111.14 9.10 98.60
CA PHE A 375 110.83 10.35 99.31
C PHE A 375 111.41 10.35 100.72
N VAL A 376 111.22 9.26 101.46
CA VAL A 376 111.79 9.10 102.82
C VAL A 376 113.32 9.17 102.79
N ALA A 377 113.97 8.53 101.80
CA ALA A 377 115.43 8.56 101.66
C ALA A 377 115.98 9.94 101.28
N ARG A 378 115.26 10.72 100.47
CA ARG A 378 115.75 11.99 99.91
C ARG A 378 115.46 13.21 100.78
N TYR A 379 114.44 13.15 101.64
CA TYR A 379 113.98 14.27 102.46
C TYR A 379 114.01 13.96 103.97
N GLN A 380 114.87 13.03 104.38
CA GLN A 380 114.96 12.50 105.75
C GLN A 380 115.08 13.59 106.84
N ASP A 381 115.70 14.73 106.51
CA ASP A 381 115.93 15.86 107.43
C ASP A 381 114.81 16.93 107.40
N SER A 382 113.73 16.73 106.64
CA SER A 382 112.66 17.73 106.46
C SER A 382 111.27 17.08 106.29
N PRO A 383 110.59 16.76 107.40
CA PRO A 383 109.30 16.06 107.37
C PRO A 383 108.20 16.82 106.62
N GLY A 384 108.23 18.16 106.62
CA GLY A 384 107.28 18.98 105.85
C GLY A 384 107.42 18.83 104.33
N ASN A 385 108.64 18.55 103.84
CA ASN A 385 108.90 18.35 102.41
C ASN A 385 108.46 16.94 101.95
N ILE A 386 108.54 15.93 102.82
CA ILE A 386 108.00 14.59 102.56
C ILE A 386 106.48 14.66 102.38
N GLU A 387 105.79 15.33 103.30
CA GLU A 387 104.33 15.43 103.27
C GLU A 387 103.84 16.21 102.04
N LEU A 388 104.53 17.30 101.67
CA LEU A 388 104.23 18.04 100.45
C LEU A 388 104.45 17.19 99.18
N ALA A 389 105.52 16.38 99.13
CA ALA A 389 105.79 15.47 98.02
C ALA A 389 104.73 14.36 97.89
N ARG A 390 104.22 13.83 99.02
CA ARG A 390 103.10 12.87 99.04
C ARG A 390 101.82 13.48 98.50
N VAL A 391 101.46 14.67 99.00
CA VAL A 391 100.25 15.40 98.55
C VAL A 391 100.36 15.74 97.06
N LEU A 392 101.52 16.19 96.59
CA LEU A 392 101.76 16.46 95.17
C LEU A 392 101.64 15.20 94.33
N LEU A 393 102.28 14.08 94.72
CA LEU A 393 102.16 12.81 94.00
C LEU A 393 100.72 12.30 93.96
N HIS A 394 99.99 12.40 95.08
CA HIS A 394 98.59 12.02 95.16
C HIS A 394 97.73 12.87 94.20
N ASN A 395 97.87 14.19 94.24
CA ASN A 395 97.15 15.11 93.35
C ASN A 395 97.49 14.88 91.86
N GLU A 396 98.76 14.64 91.52
CA GLU A 396 99.18 14.34 90.14
C GLU A 396 98.63 12.99 89.67
N LEU A 397 98.60 11.96 90.54
CA LEU A 397 98.00 10.67 90.23
C LEU A 397 96.48 10.78 90.07
N GLU A 398 95.79 11.53 90.92
CA GLU A 398 94.34 11.79 90.80
C GLU A 398 94.01 12.60 89.54
N LEU A 399 94.84 13.59 89.20
CA LEU A 399 94.70 14.36 87.96
C LEU A 399 94.90 13.48 86.73
N ALA A 400 95.93 12.61 86.73
CA ALA A 400 96.18 11.66 85.66
C ALA A 400 95.04 10.63 85.53
N ALA A 401 94.53 10.10 86.64
CA ALA A 401 93.39 9.19 86.67
C ALA A 401 92.11 9.86 86.15
N SER A 402 91.86 11.11 86.56
CA SER A 402 90.71 11.88 86.11
C SER A 402 90.77 12.21 84.61
N LYS A 403 91.96 12.56 84.10
CA LYS A 403 92.19 12.77 82.65
C LYS A 403 91.94 11.49 81.86
N ALA A 404 92.54 10.37 82.29
CA ALA A 404 92.35 9.07 81.63
C ALA A 404 90.87 8.61 81.66
N SER A 405 90.17 8.81 82.78
CA SER A 405 88.74 8.52 82.91
C SER A 405 87.88 9.39 81.98
N LEU A 406 88.20 10.68 81.88
CA LEU A 406 87.50 11.59 80.96
C LEU A 406 87.69 11.18 79.49
N ASP A 407 88.93 10.83 79.11
CA ASP A 407 89.24 10.38 77.75
C ASP A 407 88.53 9.06 77.42
N TYR A 408 88.50 8.12 78.36
CA TYR A 408 87.73 6.88 78.23
C TYR A 408 86.23 7.15 78.09
N MET A 409 85.64 7.99 78.95
CA MET A 409 84.21 8.32 78.89
C MET A 409 83.85 9.02 77.57
N LYS A 410 84.72 9.89 77.05
CA LYS A 410 84.54 10.50 75.72
C LYS A 410 84.57 9.46 74.60
N ALA A 411 85.52 8.53 74.63
CA ALA A 411 85.60 7.45 73.65
C ALA A 411 84.36 6.54 73.71
N ALA A 412 83.94 6.12 74.91
CA ALA A 412 82.76 5.29 75.12
C ALA A 412 81.47 6.00 74.67
N MET A 413 81.33 7.31 74.93
CA MET A 413 80.19 8.09 74.43
C MET A 413 80.19 8.16 72.89
N ALA A 414 81.34 8.33 72.25
CA ALA A 414 81.46 8.34 70.80
C ALA A 414 81.09 6.98 70.18
N GLU A 415 81.55 5.87 70.76
CA GLU A 415 81.20 4.52 70.31
C GLU A 415 79.70 4.22 70.48
N LEU A 416 79.12 4.57 71.62
CA LEU A 416 77.69 4.40 71.86
C LEU A 416 76.84 5.26 70.91
N ALA A 417 77.26 6.50 70.62
CA ALA A 417 76.60 7.36 69.64
C ALA A 417 76.68 6.77 68.22
N ALA A 418 77.83 6.25 67.81
CA ALA A 418 77.99 5.56 66.53
C ALA A 418 77.07 4.33 66.43
N CYS A 419 77.04 3.49 67.47
CA CYS A 419 76.19 2.30 67.54
C CYS A 419 74.68 2.65 67.53
N ARG A 420 74.29 3.72 68.24
CA ARG A 420 72.91 4.24 68.20
C ARG A 420 72.51 4.67 66.80
N ASN A 421 73.37 5.45 66.13
CA ASN A 421 73.11 5.94 64.77
C ASN A 421 72.98 4.78 63.77
N GLU A 422 73.85 3.78 63.89
CA GLU A 422 73.79 2.60 63.01
C GLU A 422 72.50 1.80 63.22
N ARG A 423 72.11 1.56 64.46
CA ARG A 423 70.83 0.87 64.78
C ARG A 423 69.61 1.67 64.32
N GLN A 424 69.66 2.99 64.43
CA GLN A 424 68.58 3.87 63.97
C GLN A 424 68.41 3.79 62.44
N ARG A 425 69.51 3.82 61.68
CA ARG A 425 69.47 3.61 60.22
C ARG A 425 68.92 2.23 59.86
N ALA A 426 69.37 1.18 60.56
CA ALA A 426 68.86 -0.17 60.35
C ALA A 426 67.34 -0.27 60.58
N LYS A 427 66.82 0.40 61.63
CA LYS A 427 65.38 0.49 61.93
C LYS A 427 64.62 1.19 60.80
N GLU A 428 65.11 2.33 60.31
CA GLU A 428 64.47 3.06 59.21
C GLU A 428 64.41 2.25 57.92
N ILE A 429 65.50 1.54 57.59
CA ILE A 429 65.55 0.63 56.44
C ILE A 429 64.53 -0.51 56.60
N LEU A 430 64.39 -1.07 57.81
CA LEU A 430 63.40 -2.11 58.10
C LEU A 430 61.96 -1.61 57.92
N ILE A 431 61.63 -0.42 58.42
CA ILE A 431 60.31 0.19 58.25
C ILE A 431 60.02 0.43 56.76
N MET A 432 60.98 0.96 56.01
CA MET A 432 60.83 1.17 54.55
C MET A 432 60.59 -0.16 53.82
N LYS A 433 61.34 -1.22 54.16
CA LYS A 433 61.14 -2.55 53.57
C LYS A 433 59.77 -3.12 53.90
N HIS A 434 59.31 -3.00 55.15
CA HIS A 434 57.98 -3.46 55.55
C HIS A 434 56.87 -2.76 54.77
N LYS A 435 56.96 -1.44 54.58
CA LYS A 435 56.00 -0.68 53.78
C LYS A 435 55.97 -1.15 52.32
N LYS A 436 57.14 -1.36 51.71
CA LYS A 436 57.22 -1.91 50.34
C LYS A 436 56.55 -3.28 50.19
N ILE A 437 56.67 -4.14 51.20
CA ILE A 437 56.00 -5.46 51.21
C ILE A 437 54.47 -5.27 51.25
N GLN A 438 53.96 -4.40 52.12
CA GLN A 438 52.52 -4.12 52.19
C GLN A 438 51.97 -3.56 50.88
N ASP A 439 52.70 -2.64 50.24
CA ASP A 439 52.29 -2.06 48.96
C ASP A 439 52.28 -3.11 47.84
N PHE A 440 53.26 -4.03 47.85
CA PHE A 440 53.32 -5.16 46.92
C PHE A 440 52.16 -6.15 47.12
N GLU A 441 51.81 -6.48 48.37
CA GLU A 441 50.65 -7.34 48.68
C GLU A 441 49.34 -6.74 48.18
N LYS A 442 49.12 -5.43 48.39
CA LYS A 442 47.94 -4.72 47.86
C LYS A 442 47.89 -4.79 46.33
N LEU A 443 49.01 -4.49 45.67
CA LEU A 443 49.10 -4.54 44.21
C LEU A 443 48.82 -5.95 43.66
N ALA A 444 49.37 -6.97 44.30
CA ALA A 444 49.15 -8.37 43.93
C ALA A 444 47.67 -8.75 44.07
N GLN A 445 47.00 -8.35 45.16
CA GLN A 445 45.56 -8.57 45.35
C GLN A 445 44.73 -7.88 44.26
N THR A 446 45.00 -6.62 43.94
CA THR A 446 44.28 -5.88 42.89
C THR A 446 44.45 -6.54 41.52
N LYS A 447 45.69 -6.93 41.16
CA LYS A 447 45.96 -7.63 39.91
C LYS A 447 45.28 -8.99 39.85
N GLN A 448 45.28 -9.76 40.93
CA GLN A 448 44.62 -11.05 40.99
C GLN A 448 43.10 -10.92 40.81
N ALA A 449 42.46 -9.91 41.41
CA ALA A 449 41.05 -9.62 41.23
C ALA A 449 40.71 -9.28 39.76
N MET A 450 41.56 -8.47 39.10
CA MET A 450 41.38 -8.12 37.69
C MET A 450 41.53 -9.35 36.78
N ILE A 451 42.51 -10.22 37.03
CA ILE A 451 42.68 -11.49 36.29
C ILE A 451 41.43 -12.36 36.44
N GLN A 452 40.89 -12.51 37.65
CA GLN A 452 39.67 -13.28 37.88
C GLN A 452 38.46 -12.71 37.12
N ALA A 453 38.31 -11.38 37.09
CA ALA A 453 37.26 -10.70 36.34
C ALA A 453 37.39 -10.95 34.83
N LEU A 454 38.60 -10.82 34.28
CA LEU A 454 38.89 -11.07 32.86
C LEU A 454 38.62 -12.52 32.46
N VAL A 455 39.03 -13.50 33.27
CA VAL A 455 38.73 -14.92 33.02
C VAL A 455 37.22 -15.17 32.98
N LYS A 456 36.47 -14.56 33.89
CA LYS A 456 35.00 -14.66 33.92
C LYS A 456 34.34 -13.98 32.71
N GLN A 457 34.81 -12.81 32.29
CA GLN A 457 34.28 -12.13 31.10
C GLN A 457 34.60 -12.92 29.82
N ASN A 458 35.82 -13.44 29.68
CA ASN A 458 36.24 -14.19 28.49
C ASN A 458 35.46 -15.49 28.33
N SER A 459 35.28 -16.26 29.42
CA SER A 459 34.45 -17.47 29.41
C SER A 459 32.99 -17.18 29.03
N ASN A 460 32.41 -16.07 29.51
CA ASN A 460 31.06 -15.63 29.12
C ASN A 460 30.96 -15.11 27.68
N ALA A 461 32.01 -14.46 27.17
CA ALA A 461 32.02 -13.97 25.79
C ALA A 461 31.96 -15.14 24.80
N ARG A 462 32.71 -16.21 25.06
CA ARG A 462 32.71 -17.42 24.23
C ARG A 462 31.32 -18.07 24.14
N THR A 463 30.64 -18.22 25.27
CA THR A 463 29.28 -18.80 25.29
C THR A 463 28.27 -17.90 24.59
N ARG A 464 28.40 -16.57 24.74
CA ARG A 464 27.54 -15.59 24.05
C ARG A 464 27.68 -15.64 22.54
N ILE A 465 28.91 -15.71 22.02
CA ILE A 465 29.18 -15.77 20.57
C ILE A 465 28.59 -17.05 19.96
N GLU A 466 28.79 -18.21 20.59
CA GLU A 466 28.21 -19.47 20.10
C GLU A 466 26.68 -19.45 20.10
N LYS A 467 26.07 -18.86 21.14
CA LYS A 467 24.61 -18.69 21.19
C LYS A 467 24.11 -17.80 20.04
N GLN A 468 24.75 -16.66 19.81
CA GLN A 468 24.39 -15.73 18.72
C GLN A 468 24.56 -16.37 17.34
N LYS A 469 25.63 -17.15 17.13
CA LYS A 469 25.84 -17.90 15.89
C LYS A 469 24.70 -18.90 15.65
N HIS A 470 24.28 -19.62 16.68
CA HIS A 470 23.17 -20.57 16.57
C HIS A 470 21.85 -19.86 16.24
N GLU A 471 21.55 -18.76 16.93
CA GLU A 471 20.36 -17.93 16.67
C GLU A 471 20.35 -17.37 15.23
N LEU A 472 21.49 -16.90 14.71
CA LEU A 472 21.61 -16.37 13.36
C LEU A 472 21.38 -17.46 12.30
N LEU A 473 21.99 -18.64 12.49
CA LEU A 473 21.80 -19.79 11.59
C LEU A 473 20.33 -20.25 11.59
N GLN A 474 19.72 -20.32 12.77
CA GLN A 474 18.30 -20.66 12.91
C GLN A 474 17.41 -19.63 12.20
N TYR A 475 17.70 -18.33 12.34
CA TYR A 475 16.99 -17.26 11.64
C TYR A 475 17.10 -17.42 10.12
N ILE A 476 18.31 -17.62 9.58
CA ILE A 476 18.52 -17.81 8.13
C ILE A 476 17.71 -19.00 7.63
N GLN A 477 17.78 -20.13 8.33
CA GLN A 477 17.09 -21.35 7.91
C GLN A 477 15.56 -21.20 8.00
N GLN A 478 15.05 -20.57 9.07
CA GLN A 478 13.61 -20.40 9.29
C GLN A 478 12.98 -19.27 8.48
N LYS A 479 13.72 -18.20 8.14
CA LYS A 479 13.15 -17.00 7.50
C LYS A 479 13.55 -16.83 6.05
N ILE A 480 14.78 -17.19 5.68
CA ILE A 480 15.26 -16.99 4.30
C ILE A 480 15.02 -18.27 3.49
N CYS A 481 15.56 -19.41 3.94
CA CYS A 481 15.47 -20.67 3.19
C CYS A 481 14.04 -21.21 3.10
N SER A 482 13.23 -21.07 4.16
CA SER A 482 11.82 -21.51 4.14
C SER A 482 10.97 -20.77 3.10
N HIS A 483 11.31 -19.51 2.80
CA HIS A 483 10.56 -18.68 1.86
C HIS A 483 11.01 -18.91 0.41
N GLU A 484 12.17 -19.54 0.18
CA GLU A 484 12.65 -19.86 -1.17
C GLU A 484 11.66 -20.76 -1.91
N ALA A 485 11.26 -21.88 -1.28
CA ALA A 485 10.29 -22.79 -1.86
C ALA A 485 8.93 -22.11 -2.11
N HIS A 486 8.49 -21.25 -1.17
CA HIS A 486 7.24 -20.50 -1.29
C HIS A 486 7.30 -19.47 -2.43
N VAL A 487 8.39 -18.70 -2.55
CA VAL A 487 8.59 -17.72 -3.63
C VAL A 487 8.62 -18.43 -4.97
N VAL A 488 9.36 -19.54 -5.09
CA VAL A 488 9.41 -20.34 -6.33
C VAL A 488 8.02 -20.89 -6.69
N ALA A 489 7.26 -21.41 -5.71
CA ALA A 489 5.89 -21.88 -5.94
C ALA A 489 4.96 -20.74 -6.38
N MET A 490 5.04 -19.59 -5.73
CA MET A 490 4.23 -18.40 -6.06
C MET A 490 4.58 -17.87 -7.45
N THR A 491 5.87 -17.83 -7.83
CA THR A 491 6.30 -17.46 -9.18
C THR A 491 5.73 -18.41 -10.23
N LYS A 492 5.76 -19.72 -9.98
CA LYS A 492 5.15 -20.72 -10.88
C LYS A 492 3.63 -20.55 -10.99
N GLN A 493 2.96 -20.24 -9.88
CA GLN A 493 1.50 -20.02 -9.88
C GLN A 493 1.10 -18.75 -10.64
N LEU A 494 1.85 -17.65 -10.43
CA LEU A 494 1.64 -16.37 -11.11
C LEU A 494 2.02 -16.41 -12.59
N GLN A 495 2.82 -17.40 -13.01
CA GLN A 495 3.14 -17.58 -14.41
C GLN A 495 1.85 -17.77 -15.22
N ASN A 496 1.69 -16.91 -16.24
CA ASN A 496 0.53 -16.86 -17.13
C ASN A 496 -0.82 -16.59 -16.42
N SER A 497 -0.83 -16.07 -15.19
CA SER A 497 -2.09 -15.78 -14.49
C SER A 497 -2.93 -14.74 -15.22
N THR A 498 -2.32 -13.68 -15.73
CA THR A 498 -2.99 -12.62 -16.50
C THR A 498 -3.62 -13.16 -17.77
N ALA A 499 -2.94 -14.06 -18.50
CA ALA A 499 -3.51 -14.67 -19.70
C ALA A 499 -4.75 -15.52 -19.37
N ARG A 500 -4.65 -16.38 -18.35
CA ARG A 500 -5.79 -17.20 -17.88
C ARG A 500 -6.96 -16.36 -17.38
N GLU A 501 -6.68 -15.22 -16.76
CA GLU A 501 -7.71 -14.28 -16.31
C GLU A 501 -8.43 -13.62 -17.48
N VAL A 502 -7.67 -13.16 -18.50
CA VAL A 502 -8.23 -12.58 -19.73
C VAL A 502 -9.08 -13.60 -20.48
N ASP A 503 -8.64 -14.86 -20.60
CA ASP A 503 -9.41 -15.93 -21.26
C ASP A 503 -10.74 -16.19 -20.53
N LYS A 504 -10.73 -16.24 -19.20
CA LYS A 504 -11.94 -16.42 -18.39
C LYS A 504 -12.86 -15.20 -18.48
N PHE A 505 -12.31 -13.99 -18.51
CA PHE A 505 -13.08 -12.77 -18.69
C PHE A 505 -13.73 -12.69 -20.08
N ALA A 506 -13.05 -13.17 -21.12
CA ALA A 506 -13.58 -13.24 -22.47
C ALA A 506 -14.80 -14.18 -22.57
N ALA A 507 -14.80 -15.27 -21.79
CA ALA A 507 -15.92 -16.21 -21.73
C ALA A 507 -17.09 -15.76 -20.82
N LEU A 508 -16.97 -14.63 -20.11
CA LEU A 508 -17.98 -14.17 -19.15
C LEU A 508 -19.13 -13.40 -19.85
N PRO A 509 -20.40 -13.79 -19.63
CA PRO A 509 -21.56 -13.03 -20.10
C PRO A 509 -21.68 -11.71 -19.32
N LEU A 510 -21.47 -10.56 -19.97
CA LEU A 510 -21.49 -9.25 -19.30
C LEU A 510 -22.89 -8.83 -18.84
N ASP A 511 -23.94 -9.35 -19.47
CA ASP A 511 -25.35 -9.16 -19.12
C ASP A 511 -25.68 -9.66 -17.70
N GLN A 512 -25.03 -10.73 -17.26
CA GLN A 512 -25.20 -11.30 -15.91
C GLN A 512 -24.46 -10.52 -14.81
N VAL A 513 -23.51 -9.67 -15.20
CA VAL A 513 -22.67 -8.88 -14.27
C VAL A 513 -23.12 -7.42 -14.23
N HIS A 514 -24.08 -7.04 -15.07
CA HIS A 514 -24.65 -5.70 -15.11
C HIS A 514 -25.77 -5.58 -14.07
N TYR A 515 -25.56 -4.76 -13.04
CA TYR A 515 -26.53 -4.56 -11.96
C TYR A 515 -27.15 -3.17 -12.03
N SER A 516 -28.45 -3.07 -11.78
CA SER A 516 -29.13 -1.79 -11.57
C SER A 516 -29.26 -1.52 -10.07
N GLY A 517 -29.01 -0.27 -9.67
CA GLY A 517 -29.32 0.22 -8.33
C GLY A 517 -30.77 0.68 -8.30
N VAL A 518 -31.65 -0.12 -7.72
CA VAL A 518 -33.00 0.31 -7.33
C VAL A 518 -32.91 0.89 -5.92
N ASP A 519 -33.77 1.82 -5.49
CA ASP A 519 -33.75 2.54 -4.19
C ASP A 519 -33.67 1.65 -2.91
N SER A 520 -33.67 0.34 -3.05
CA SER A 520 -33.34 -0.62 -1.98
C SER A 520 -31.88 -1.07 -2.10
N ALA A 521 -31.16 -1.24 -0.98
CA ALA A 521 -29.74 -1.65 -0.95
C ALA A 521 -29.38 -2.97 -1.67
N ARG A 522 -30.35 -3.64 -2.32
CA ARG A 522 -30.16 -4.85 -3.11
C ARG A 522 -29.91 -4.49 -4.58
N ARG A 523 -28.72 -4.86 -5.06
CA ARG A 523 -28.40 -4.87 -6.48
C ARG A 523 -29.14 -6.02 -7.15
N VAL A 524 -29.93 -5.72 -8.17
CA VAL A 524 -30.62 -6.74 -8.98
C VAL A 524 -29.95 -6.79 -10.36
N PRO A 525 -29.61 -7.99 -10.87
CA PRO A 525 -29.11 -8.14 -12.23
C PRO A 525 -30.10 -7.54 -13.22
N ILE A 526 -29.60 -6.80 -14.20
CA ILE A 526 -30.47 -6.16 -15.21
C ILE A 526 -31.21 -7.22 -16.02
N SER A 527 -30.61 -8.40 -16.24
CA SER A 527 -31.25 -9.59 -16.84
C SER A 527 -32.52 -10.07 -16.12
N GLU A 528 -32.71 -9.74 -14.85
CA GLU A 528 -33.88 -10.15 -14.05
C GLU A 528 -34.97 -9.07 -13.97
N LEU A 529 -34.74 -7.89 -14.55
CA LEU A 529 -35.73 -6.81 -14.56
C LEU A 529 -36.75 -7.02 -15.69
N SER A 530 -38.03 -6.78 -15.41
CA SER A 530 -39.12 -6.88 -16.40
C SER A 530 -38.98 -5.94 -17.60
N ILE A 531 -38.08 -4.94 -17.51
CA ILE A 531 -37.74 -4.02 -18.60
C ILE A 531 -36.81 -4.68 -19.63
N ASN A 532 -36.02 -5.68 -19.21
CA ASN A 532 -35.36 -6.56 -20.16
C ASN A 532 -36.43 -7.48 -20.75
N ARG A 533 -36.85 -7.14 -21.98
CA ARG A 533 -37.79 -7.92 -22.79
C ARG A 533 -37.26 -9.34 -22.99
N LEU A 534 -37.97 -10.17 -23.75
CA LEU A 534 -37.55 -11.52 -24.18
C LEU A 534 -36.30 -11.52 -25.10
N GLU A 535 -35.40 -10.55 -24.90
CA GLU A 535 -34.13 -10.33 -25.56
C GLU A 535 -33.06 -11.22 -24.91
N ASN A 536 -32.18 -11.81 -25.71
CA ASN A 536 -31.08 -12.67 -25.28
C ASN A 536 -31.48 -13.96 -24.53
N LEU A 537 -32.64 -14.55 -24.84
CA LEU A 537 -33.06 -15.86 -24.32
C LEU A 537 -32.05 -17.00 -24.59
N THR A 538 -31.11 -16.84 -25.51
CA THR A 538 -30.10 -17.85 -25.83
C THR A 538 -29.01 -18.00 -24.77
N THR A 539 -28.79 -16.98 -23.92
CA THR A 539 -27.77 -17.01 -22.85
C THR A 539 -28.31 -17.52 -21.51
N SER A 540 -29.64 -17.65 -21.38
CA SER A 540 -30.30 -18.13 -20.15
C SER A 540 -30.64 -19.63 -20.22
N ALA A 541 -30.58 -20.30 -19.07
CA ALA A 541 -30.97 -21.70 -18.96
C ALA A 541 -32.46 -21.87 -19.32
N GLY A 542 -32.75 -22.59 -20.41
CA GLY A 542 -34.11 -22.86 -20.87
C GLY A 542 -34.70 -21.84 -21.86
N GLY A 543 -33.98 -20.77 -22.21
CA GLY A 543 -34.52 -19.77 -23.12
C GLY A 543 -34.61 -20.20 -24.59
N THR A 544 -33.89 -21.24 -25.01
CA THR A 544 -34.11 -21.90 -26.32
C THR A 544 -35.51 -22.52 -26.43
N THR A 545 -35.99 -23.13 -25.34
CA THR A 545 -37.35 -23.69 -25.26
C THR A 545 -38.39 -22.58 -25.29
N ILE A 546 -38.16 -21.47 -24.56
CA ILE A 546 -39.04 -20.31 -24.58
C ILE A 546 -39.14 -19.75 -26.00
N ARG A 547 -38.00 -19.64 -26.71
CA ARG A 547 -37.99 -19.16 -28.09
C ARG A 547 -38.80 -20.04 -29.04
N ALA A 548 -38.66 -21.36 -28.94
CA ALA A 548 -39.47 -22.28 -29.75
C ALA A 548 -40.99 -22.13 -29.50
N VAL A 549 -41.40 -21.80 -28.27
CA VAL A 549 -42.80 -21.52 -27.93
C VAL A 549 -43.27 -20.20 -28.54
N LEU A 550 -42.44 -19.15 -28.49
CA LEU A 550 -42.76 -17.86 -29.11
C LEU A 550 -42.92 -17.98 -30.63
N ASP A 551 -42.02 -18.72 -31.29
CA ASP A 551 -42.08 -18.99 -32.72
C ASP A 551 -43.34 -19.78 -33.10
N SER A 552 -43.73 -20.76 -32.27
CA SER A 552 -44.94 -21.56 -32.49
C SER A 552 -46.23 -20.77 -32.31
N LEU A 553 -46.20 -19.70 -31.51
CA LEU A 553 -47.34 -18.81 -31.25
C LEU A 553 -47.41 -17.63 -32.22
N ASP A 554 -46.44 -17.48 -33.12
CA ASP A 554 -46.25 -16.28 -33.96
C ASP A 554 -46.25 -15.01 -33.09
N PHE A 555 -45.59 -15.08 -31.92
CA PHE A 555 -45.63 -14.02 -30.92
C PHE A 555 -44.74 -12.84 -31.35
N PRO A 556 -45.25 -11.59 -31.40
CA PRO A 556 -44.43 -10.46 -31.83
C PRO A 556 -43.37 -10.09 -30.79
N MET A 557 -42.10 -10.05 -31.18
CA MET A 557 -40.95 -9.79 -30.28
C MET A 557 -40.96 -8.41 -29.61
N TYR A 558 -41.71 -7.44 -30.14
CA TYR A 558 -41.87 -6.12 -29.54
C TYR A 558 -42.86 -6.11 -28.36
N LYS A 559 -43.65 -7.17 -28.17
CA LYS A 559 -44.60 -7.28 -27.07
C LYS A 559 -43.91 -7.74 -25.80
N ALA A 560 -44.38 -7.22 -24.67
CA ALA A 560 -43.86 -7.58 -23.37
C ALA A 560 -44.27 -9.02 -22.98
N PRO A 561 -43.50 -9.71 -22.11
CA PRO A 561 -43.80 -11.09 -21.70
C PRO A 561 -45.23 -11.30 -21.18
N GLU A 562 -45.83 -10.26 -20.59
CA GLU A 562 -47.19 -10.27 -20.02
C GLU A 562 -48.28 -10.47 -21.10
N GLU A 563 -47.98 -10.12 -22.36
CA GLU A 563 -48.90 -10.26 -23.50
C GLU A 563 -48.95 -11.68 -24.07
N LEU A 564 -48.05 -12.57 -23.62
CA LEU A 564 -47.93 -13.93 -24.14
C LEU A 564 -49.19 -14.76 -23.90
N LEU A 565 -49.69 -14.75 -22.66
CA LEU A 565 -50.88 -15.50 -22.27
C LEU A 565 -52.16 -14.99 -22.98
N PRO A 566 -52.45 -13.68 -22.99
CA PRO A 566 -53.56 -13.13 -23.77
C PRO A 566 -53.52 -13.51 -25.26
N THR A 567 -52.33 -13.48 -25.87
CA THR A 567 -52.17 -13.81 -27.29
C THR A 567 -52.42 -15.29 -27.55
N ALA A 568 -51.91 -16.18 -26.69
CA ALA A 568 -52.18 -17.61 -26.78
C ALA A 568 -53.67 -17.96 -26.57
N MET A 569 -54.35 -17.27 -25.64
CA MET A 569 -55.79 -17.47 -25.40
C MET A 569 -56.62 -17.06 -26.63
N ASN A 570 -56.34 -15.91 -27.23
CA ASN A 570 -57.02 -15.45 -28.45
C ASN A 570 -56.80 -16.40 -29.64
N LEU A 571 -55.58 -16.92 -29.79
CA LEU A 571 -55.30 -17.93 -30.83
C LEU A 571 -56.12 -19.20 -30.61
N LYS A 572 -56.26 -19.64 -29.36
CA LYS A 572 -57.07 -20.82 -29.01
C LYS A 572 -58.56 -20.60 -29.30
N GLU A 573 -59.10 -19.43 -28.97
CA GLU A 573 -60.47 -19.03 -29.29
C GLU A 573 -60.73 -19.11 -30.81
N LYS A 574 -59.82 -18.56 -31.63
CA LYS A 574 -59.92 -18.64 -33.10
C LYS A 574 -59.86 -20.07 -33.63
N VAL A 575 -59.07 -20.94 -33.01
CA VAL A 575 -58.99 -22.37 -33.38
C VAL A 575 -60.29 -23.08 -33.04
N ASP A 576 -60.87 -22.80 -31.87
CA ASP A 576 -62.16 -23.37 -31.47
C ASP A 576 -63.28 -22.89 -32.40
N ASP A 577 -63.31 -21.61 -32.78
CA ASP A 577 -64.25 -21.07 -33.78
C ASP A 577 -64.11 -21.76 -35.14
N ALA A 578 -62.87 -21.91 -35.63
CA ALA A 578 -62.59 -22.59 -36.89
C ALA A 578 -63.01 -24.07 -36.84
N LYS A 579 -62.84 -24.73 -35.70
CA LYS A 579 -63.26 -26.11 -35.47
C LYS A 579 -64.78 -26.24 -35.49
N ILE A 580 -65.50 -25.31 -34.85
CA ILE A 580 -66.97 -25.25 -34.90
C ILE A 580 -67.45 -25.06 -36.35
N LEU A 581 -66.83 -24.16 -37.11
CA LEU A 581 -67.16 -23.94 -38.53
C LEU A 581 -66.86 -25.15 -39.42
N ALA A 582 -65.77 -25.88 -39.15
CA ALA A 582 -65.44 -27.11 -39.88
C ALA A 582 -66.45 -28.21 -39.56
N GLN A 583 -66.81 -28.38 -38.29
CA GLN A 583 -67.81 -29.36 -37.84
C GLN A 583 -69.21 -29.05 -38.37
N SER A 584 -69.61 -27.78 -38.44
CA SER A 584 -70.90 -27.38 -39.02
C SER A 584 -70.93 -27.64 -40.52
N ARG A 585 -69.82 -27.40 -41.22
CA ARG A 585 -69.66 -27.74 -42.64
C ARG A 585 -69.78 -29.25 -42.87
N ASP A 586 -69.10 -30.06 -42.08
CA ASP A 586 -69.12 -31.53 -42.21
C ASP A 586 -70.51 -32.11 -41.86
N SER A 587 -71.22 -31.48 -40.91
CA SER A 587 -72.61 -31.82 -40.58
C SER A 587 -73.56 -31.48 -41.72
N MET A 588 -73.45 -30.28 -42.31
CA MET A 588 -74.23 -29.92 -43.51
C MET A 588 -73.95 -30.84 -44.70
N PHE A 589 -72.70 -31.24 -44.93
CA PHE A 589 -72.36 -32.21 -45.99
C PHE A 589 -72.94 -33.60 -45.73
N SER A 590 -73.02 -34.01 -44.46
CA SER A 590 -73.62 -35.29 -44.07
C SER A 590 -75.16 -35.27 -44.20
N GLU A 591 -75.80 -34.13 -43.97
CA GLU A 591 -77.26 -33.96 -44.10
C GLU A 591 -77.75 -33.85 -45.56
N VAL A 592 -76.92 -33.32 -46.46
CA VAL A 592 -77.24 -33.22 -47.91
C VAL A 592 -77.25 -34.59 -48.62
N ASN A 593 -76.57 -35.60 -48.06
CA ASN A 593 -76.45 -36.94 -48.67
C ASN A 593 -77.52 -37.96 -48.21
N GLY A 594 -78.52 -37.57 -47.41
CA GLY A 594 -79.58 -38.45 -46.91
C GLY A 594 -80.92 -38.32 -47.65
N ASP A 595 -81.47 -39.43 -48.13
CA ASP A 595 -82.67 -39.54 -49.00
C ASP A 595 -84.04 -39.27 -48.29
N ARG A 596 -84.08 -38.39 -47.29
CA ARG A 596 -85.32 -37.92 -46.61
C ARG A 596 -85.30 -36.40 -46.38
N SER A 597 -84.84 -35.67 -47.39
CA SER A 597 -84.32 -34.31 -47.26
C SER A 597 -85.38 -33.21 -47.03
N CYS A 598 -86.52 -33.20 -47.74
CA CYS A 598 -87.38 -32.00 -47.71
C CYS A 598 -88.16 -31.78 -46.40
N ASP A 599 -88.81 -32.80 -45.82
CA ASP A 599 -89.63 -32.62 -44.61
C ASP A 599 -88.79 -32.33 -43.36
N ARG A 600 -87.64 -32.98 -43.22
CA ARG A 600 -86.69 -32.67 -42.14
C ARG A 600 -86.09 -31.28 -42.27
N MET A 601 -85.79 -30.84 -43.49
CA MET A 601 -85.26 -29.51 -43.75
C MET A 601 -86.28 -28.41 -43.43
N VAL A 602 -87.57 -28.65 -43.68
CA VAL A 602 -88.65 -27.72 -43.28
C VAL A 602 -88.81 -27.67 -41.76
N VAL A 603 -88.74 -28.80 -41.06
CA VAL A 603 -88.77 -28.84 -39.59
C VAL A 603 -87.53 -28.16 -38.99
N HIS A 604 -86.35 -28.41 -39.57
CA HIS A 604 -85.10 -27.76 -39.16
C HIS A 604 -85.12 -26.26 -39.42
N LEU A 605 -85.56 -25.80 -40.60
CA LEU A 605 -85.70 -24.38 -40.94
C LEU A 605 -86.70 -23.66 -40.02
N ASN A 606 -87.82 -24.31 -39.68
CA ASN A 606 -88.77 -23.75 -38.72
C ASN A 606 -88.24 -23.77 -37.28
N GLY A 607 -87.40 -24.75 -36.92
CA GLY A 607 -86.63 -24.78 -35.67
C GLY A 607 -85.62 -23.65 -35.59
N LEU A 608 -84.77 -23.52 -36.61
CA LEU A 608 -83.80 -22.44 -36.80
C LEU A 608 -84.48 -21.07 -36.77
N ARG A 609 -85.63 -20.90 -37.42
CA ARG A 609 -86.36 -19.62 -37.40
C ARG A 609 -86.86 -19.28 -35.99
N ARG A 610 -87.19 -20.29 -35.18
CA ARG A 610 -87.63 -20.11 -33.79
C ARG A 610 -86.43 -19.82 -32.88
N GLU A 611 -85.35 -20.59 -33.02
CA GLU A 611 -84.08 -20.37 -32.32
C GLU A 611 -83.47 -19.02 -32.66
N VAL A 612 -83.45 -18.60 -33.93
CA VAL A 612 -83.00 -17.27 -34.35
C VAL A 612 -83.86 -16.18 -33.74
N ALA A 613 -85.19 -16.34 -33.71
CA ALA A 613 -86.07 -15.36 -33.07
C ALA A 613 -85.90 -15.30 -31.54
N GLU A 614 -85.61 -16.43 -30.89
CA GLU A 614 -85.31 -16.49 -29.45
C GLU A 614 -83.92 -15.92 -29.15
N GLN A 615 -82.92 -16.23 -29.98
CA GLN A 615 -81.57 -15.72 -29.91
C GLN A 615 -81.54 -14.21 -30.17
N ASP A 616 -82.27 -13.71 -31.15
CA ASP A 616 -82.40 -12.27 -31.45
C ASP A 616 -83.05 -11.55 -30.27
N ARG A 617 -84.07 -12.14 -29.65
CA ARG A 617 -84.72 -11.57 -28.47
C ARG A 617 -83.76 -11.56 -27.26
N ALA A 618 -83.05 -12.66 -27.00
CA ALA A 618 -82.05 -12.75 -25.94
C ALA A 618 -80.87 -11.80 -26.18
N GLN A 619 -80.42 -11.66 -27.43
CA GLN A 619 -79.40 -10.69 -27.81
C GLN A 619 -79.89 -9.26 -27.64
N LEU A 620 -81.12 -8.93 -28.02
CA LEU A 620 -81.68 -7.62 -27.78
C LEU A 620 -81.75 -7.31 -26.27
N ASP A 621 -82.21 -8.26 -25.45
CA ASP A 621 -82.29 -8.09 -24.00
C ASP A 621 -80.91 -7.91 -23.35
N TYR A 622 -79.85 -8.51 -23.91
CA TYR A 622 -78.48 -8.36 -23.45
C TYR A 622 -77.78 -7.10 -23.98
N ILE A 623 -77.92 -6.82 -25.27
CA ILE A 623 -77.22 -5.74 -25.96
C ILE A 623 -77.86 -4.39 -25.63
N MET A 624 -79.18 -4.29 -25.47
CA MET A 624 -79.86 -3.03 -25.16
C MET A 624 -79.31 -2.35 -23.90
N PRO A 625 -79.17 -3.02 -22.73
CA PRO A 625 -78.57 -2.40 -21.55
C PRO A 625 -77.09 -2.09 -21.72
N LEU A 626 -76.34 -2.86 -22.52
CA LEU A 626 -74.92 -2.57 -22.81
C LEU A 626 -74.78 -1.34 -23.70
N ILE A 627 -75.63 -1.18 -24.72
CA ILE A 627 -75.66 0.02 -25.57
C ILE A 627 -76.07 1.22 -24.72
N GLN A 628 -77.09 1.10 -23.87
CA GLN A 628 -77.50 2.19 -22.98
C GLN A 628 -76.39 2.58 -22.00
N ASN A 629 -75.72 1.61 -21.39
CA ASN A 629 -74.57 1.87 -20.51
C ASN A 629 -73.39 2.47 -21.28
N GLY A 630 -73.11 1.97 -22.49
CA GLY A 630 -72.14 2.52 -23.41
C GLY A 630 -72.44 3.98 -23.73
N LEU A 631 -73.66 4.28 -24.16
CA LEU A 631 -74.14 5.64 -24.44
C LEU A 631 -73.98 6.54 -23.21
N ASN A 632 -74.38 6.09 -22.03
CA ASN A 632 -74.21 6.84 -20.78
C ASN A 632 -72.73 7.13 -20.47
N LYS A 633 -71.84 6.14 -20.67
CA LYS A 633 -70.39 6.33 -20.54
C LYS A 633 -69.84 7.29 -21.57
N THR A 634 -70.28 7.22 -22.83
CA THR A 634 -69.84 8.13 -23.90
C THR A 634 -70.33 9.55 -23.63
N THR A 635 -71.56 9.73 -23.16
CA THR A 635 -72.09 11.03 -22.75
C THR A 635 -71.31 11.60 -21.56
N LYS A 636 -70.96 10.76 -20.58
CA LYS A 636 -70.12 11.17 -19.45
C LYS A 636 -68.70 11.55 -19.91
N ALA A 637 -68.07 10.72 -20.73
CA ALA A 637 -66.76 11.00 -21.28
C ALA A 637 -66.75 12.28 -22.14
N LEU A 638 -67.83 12.56 -22.88
CA LEU A 638 -67.98 13.80 -23.61
C LEU A 638 -68.07 15.01 -22.67
N SER A 639 -68.82 14.89 -21.56
CA SER A 639 -68.85 15.91 -20.50
C SER A 639 -67.48 16.13 -19.88
N ASP A 640 -66.73 15.05 -19.60
CA ASP A 640 -65.37 15.12 -19.06
C ASP A 640 -64.41 15.76 -20.08
N CYS A 641 -64.54 15.47 -21.38
CA CYS A 641 -63.78 16.14 -22.42
C CYS A 641 -64.08 17.64 -22.52
N ILE A 642 -65.34 18.05 -22.31
CA ILE A 642 -65.71 19.47 -22.24
C ILE A 642 -65.04 20.11 -21.02
N SER A 643 -65.09 19.45 -19.86
CA SER A 643 -64.38 19.89 -18.65
C SER A 643 -62.86 20.02 -18.87
N VAL A 644 -62.22 19.04 -19.51
CA VAL A 644 -60.79 19.09 -19.82
C VAL A 644 -60.50 20.20 -20.82
N LYS A 645 -61.34 20.41 -21.83
CA LYS A 645 -61.23 21.54 -22.75
C LYS A 645 -61.29 22.87 -22.00
N ASP A 646 -62.20 23.02 -21.05
CA ASP A 646 -62.31 24.23 -20.23
C ASP A 646 -61.08 24.44 -19.34
N VAL A 647 -60.55 23.37 -18.74
CA VAL A 647 -59.30 23.40 -17.95
C VAL A 647 -58.10 23.75 -18.83
N VAL A 648 -58.00 23.18 -20.02
CA VAL A 648 -56.94 23.50 -21.00
C VAL A 648 -57.06 24.94 -21.47
N SER A 649 -58.28 25.44 -21.71
CA SER A 649 -58.52 26.83 -22.07
C SER A 649 -58.13 27.77 -20.92
N SER A 650 -58.47 27.41 -19.68
CA SER A 650 -58.07 28.16 -18.48
C SER A 650 -56.54 28.15 -18.28
N TRP A 651 -55.88 27.02 -18.51
CA TRP A 651 -54.42 26.92 -18.49
C TRP A 651 -53.77 27.72 -19.61
N TRP A 652 -54.38 27.77 -20.80
CA TRP A 652 -53.86 28.52 -21.94
C TRP A 652 -53.99 30.04 -21.74
N GLU A 653 -55.07 30.49 -21.11
CA GLU A 653 -55.27 31.91 -20.78
C GLU A 653 -54.38 32.37 -19.62
N GLN A 654 -54.17 31.52 -18.60
CA GLN A 654 -53.38 31.87 -17.39
C GLN A 654 -52.53 30.66 -16.90
N PRO A 655 -51.44 30.31 -17.60
CA PRO A 655 -50.64 29.15 -17.24
C PRO A 655 -49.98 29.30 -15.87
N ALA A 656 -50.09 28.25 -15.04
CA ALA A 656 -49.37 28.08 -13.79
C ALA A 656 -49.70 29.04 -12.61
N GLN A 657 -50.69 29.93 -12.72
CA GLN A 657 -51.06 30.88 -11.66
C GLN A 657 -51.45 30.21 -10.32
N PHE A 658 -51.91 28.96 -10.36
CA PHE A 658 -52.40 28.22 -9.19
C PHE A 658 -51.58 26.97 -8.83
N VAL A 659 -50.52 26.67 -9.59
CA VAL A 659 -49.83 25.38 -9.54
C VAL A 659 -48.43 25.48 -8.92
N VAL A 660 -47.91 26.69 -8.69
CA VAL A 660 -46.50 26.89 -8.28
C VAL A 660 -46.36 27.72 -6.99
N PRO A 661 -46.88 27.24 -5.84
CA PRO A 661 -46.79 27.97 -4.57
C PRO A 661 -45.36 28.13 -4.00
N TRP A 662 -44.38 27.41 -4.56
CA TRP A 662 -42.97 27.45 -4.14
C TRP A 662 -42.13 28.51 -4.85
N VAL A 663 -42.61 29.10 -5.97
CA VAL A 663 -41.94 30.24 -6.60
C VAL A 663 -42.38 31.51 -5.89
N LYS A 664 -41.46 32.08 -5.12
CA LYS A 664 -41.67 33.29 -4.33
C LYS A 664 -40.83 34.43 -4.87
N LEU A 665 -41.41 35.61 -4.93
CA LEU A 665 -40.73 36.85 -5.28
C LEU A 665 -41.01 37.82 -4.14
N ASP A 666 -39.96 38.26 -3.44
CA ASP A 666 -40.03 38.97 -2.16
C ASP A 666 -40.82 38.20 -1.08
N ASP A 667 -40.48 36.91 -0.91
CA ASP A 667 -41.11 35.97 0.04
C ASP A 667 -42.61 35.70 -0.14
N MET A 668 -43.25 36.28 -1.16
CA MET A 668 -44.67 36.08 -1.47
C MET A 668 -44.86 35.33 -2.79
N ASN A 669 -45.86 34.45 -2.83
CA ASN A 669 -46.29 33.80 -4.06
C ASN A 669 -47.32 34.67 -4.81
N MET A 670 -47.61 34.31 -6.07
CA MET A 670 -48.47 35.12 -6.92
C MET A 670 -49.90 35.31 -6.36
N ARG A 671 -50.45 34.31 -5.65
CA ARG A 671 -51.75 34.44 -4.97
C ARG A 671 -51.70 35.52 -3.88
N GLN A 672 -50.67 35.48 -3.03
CA GLN A 672 -50.47 36.46 -1.96
C GLN A 672 -50.25 37.88 -2.52
N TRP A 673 -49.51 38.01 -3.64
CA TRP A 673 -49.37 39.28 -4.36
C TRP A 673 -50.70 39.80 -4.93
N THR A 674 -51.54 38.90 -5.45
CA THR A 674 -52.86 39.26 -5.99
C THR A 674 -53.79 39.75 -4.88
N ASP A 675 -53.79 39.06 -3.73
CA ASP A 675 -54.57 39.42 -2.55
C ASP A 675 -54.12 40.76 -1.95
N GLN A 676 -52.80 41.00 -1.89
CA GLN A 676 -52.26 42.27 -1.42
C GLN A 676 -52.56 43.41 -2.40
N TRP A 677 -52.52 43.15 -3.71
CA TRP A 677 -52.91 44.11 -4.73
C TRP A 677 -54.40 44.47 -4.63
N THR A 678 -55.30 43.50 -4.47
CA THR A 678 -56.73 43.78 -4.26
C THR A 678 -56.94 44.56 -2.96
N LEU A 679 -56.26 44.23 -1.87
CA LEU A 679 -56.36 44.98 -0.61
C LEU A 679 -55.88 46.43 -0.76
N CYS A 680 -54.75 46.65 -1.44
CA CYS A 680 -54.22 47.97 -1.74
C CYS A 680 -55.14 48.75 -2.69
N ALA A 681 -55.64 48.13 -3.76
CA ALA A 681 -56.58 48.74 -4.69
C ALA A 681 -57.91 49.10 -4.03
N THR A 682 -58.37 48.28 -3.08
CA THR A 682 -59.59 48.54 -2.30
C THR A 682 -59.38 49.68 -1.31
N ARG A 683 -58.22 49.73 -0.63
CA ARG A 683 -57.83 50.89 0.21
C ARG A 683 -57.67 52.18 -0.59
N LEU A 684 -57.11 52.10 -1.80
CA LEU A 684 -56.92 53.25 -2.68
C LEU A 684 -58.26 53.78 -3.21
N ARG A 685 -59.20 52.88 -3.53
CA ARG A 685 -60.61 53.25 -3.80
C ARG A 685 -61.30 53.85 -2.59
N GLN A 686 -61.08 53.33 -1.38
CA GLN A 686 -61.64 53.91 -0.16
C GLN A 686 -61.08 55.30 0.13
N LEU A 687 -59.78 55.53 -0.11
CA LEU A 687 -59.12 56.84 0.01
C LEU A 687 -59.57 57.84 -1.07
N GLN A 688 -59.90 57.37 -2.28
CA GLN A 688 -60.52 58.20 -3.33
C GLN A 688 -61.99 58.55 -3.04
N MET A 689 -62.68 57.75 -2.22
CA MET A 689 -64.07 58.00 -1.79
C MET A 689 -64.16 58.84 -0.51
N SER A 690 -63.04 59.11 0.16
CA SER A 690 -62.95 59.93 1.38
C SER A 690 -62.37 61.34 1.13
N HIS A 691 -62.38 61.81 -0.11
CA HIS A 691 -62.04 63.17 -0.51
C HIS A 691 -63.17 63.84 -1.29
#